data_AF-A0A7X6UQJ5-F1
#
_entry.id   AF-A0A7X6UQJ5-F1
#
_cell.length_a   1.000
_cell.length_b   1.000
_cell.length_c   1.000
_cell.angle_alpha   90.00
_cell.angle_beta   90.00
_cell.angle_gamma   90.00
#
_symmetry.space_group_name_H-M   'P 1'
#
loop_
_entity.id
_entity.type
_entity.pdbx_description
1 polymer ?
#
loop_
_entity_poly.entity_id
_entity_poly.type
_entity_poly.pdbx_seq_one_letter_code
_entity_poly.pdbx_strand_id
1 'polypeptide(L)'
;MLYTHSYAQNTCTWNGNGTDELASTPENWSDNTAPVTGDNIILNNTSSKDMTWDLNIQLMSWIQDGYEGEVTLETVYSPTGFTNLHITGNCVINTGTITHKANQKTQDYMLNMSVGGNLTVGVNGTIDAVGKGHYGAKVGPGTDPTYLHPAGSYGGRGGAVGATYGPGPCYGSIVAPTNIGTSGKSASANETGGGAIRLTVSGNATVEGTIIANSPHISVRNDPHDNVYAGSGGSVWITAGSFSGSGNIMANSSGFAGSGVRVGGGGGRISLISTDPGFDFSNFNAQIQAYGGLGYEKTGAAGTVYLECEADPHGGGSLIIDNNNYSTVNYTELCDSVNETFIGNVIIKNGGRLVSDEDHVFEVSGIWSNAGTYIALPGSQIVFSDRFVSTIKLYGNSTFFNLLCSGGPMSILFEPATTTTIDEGGSLIFHGPTSTYDLFVGSITQGEQWKLKLDGTASHTIQFVEVEDSDASPGVELLGLFAKDSGNNLNWSFNSNPPGGENVWEGNIDADWRKNDNWSFERVPMEEDSVRIPVTANDPQLMGIPQTVSTLTIEENATLFLNGLDLTLTEDLVVHGTLSTVENEIITVQNNLMLTGTLNLNGSPEFVLKGDLDLTGGLIQPGFSVFRIAGNTQQSLDFSNLSLHKLNIDNSSSVYFVSGFSAHEFLTLADSQTARHIYFDPGIELNLETLTLVSEFTTTNIFMRSSQPGSPWILNVSDWVTVCGVNVEDSDATGGLEIPAIYSNDGGNNQNWDFNPPSIFWTGHKGNGKFEDPDNWFPASVPDQNTFVVLDNAELIKISEETTVKGLTVRGSVQSTLLVVSNSLTVLQDVTIANNGTVAWNREGSVAGSLRIYAGAKLTHDRNAANEINKISIDIGGDFELHSGGTVDAVGMGHSGARVGPGAGTSNTAASHGGQGGTISGAAARGPCYGSITAPTNIGSSGRDANLISAGGGAIRLNIAGTATINGNVSANSPRISLNNQPDTNIYAGSGGSVWITAAKIIGSGNITASSGGYQGSGARCCGGGGRIAIVLKDENAVLTEFTGNIQAIGGIGYGGNGGPGTVYLKTVTPVSETVLINN
;
A
#
# COMPACT_ATOMS: atom_id res chain seq x y z
N MET A 1 -32.35 -14.15 -38.67
CA MET A 1 -32.21 -14.43 -40.12
C MET A 1 -30.74 -14.69 -40.39
N LEU A 2 -30.35 -15.95 -40.59
CA LEU A 2 -28.99 -16.33 -41.01
C LEU A 2 -29.13 -16.99 -42.39
N TYR A 3 -28.59 -16.33 -43.40
CA TYR A 3 -28.51 -16.85 -44.77
C TYR A 3 -27.53 -18.03 -44.78
N THR A 4 -28.04 -19.26 -44.90
CA THR A 4 -27.20 -20.43 -45.27
C THR A 4 -26.91 -20.33 -46.77
N HIS A 5 -25.77 -19.76 -47.15
CA HIS A 5 -25.22 -19.99 -48.47
C HIS A 5 -24.71 -21.44 -48.51
N SER A 6 -25.43 -22.32 -49.19
CA SER A 6 -24.92 -23.64 -49.57
C SER A 6 -23.89 -23.43 -50.68
N TYR A 7 -22.60 -23.37 -50.33
CA TYR A 7 -21.54 -23.52 -51.31
C TYR A 7 -21.62 -24.94 -51.91
N ALA A 8 -21.47 -25.07 -53.23
CA ALA A 8 -21.40 -26.39 -53.86
C ALA A 8 -20.15 -27.11 -53.34
N GLN A 9 -20.34 -28.23 -52.64
CA GLN A 9 -19.24 -29.03 -52.08
C GLN A 9 -18.59 -29.83 -53.21
N ASN A 10 -17.51 -29.31 -53.80
CA ASN A 10 -16.74 -30.06 -54.78
C ASN A 10 -15.62 -30.84 -54.07
N THR A 11 -15.10 -31.85 -54.76
CA THR A 11 -13.91 -32.60 -54.31
C THR A 11 -12.74 -32.20 -55.18
N CYS A 12 -11.78 -31.49 -54.60
CA CYS A 12 -10.56 -31.07 -55.29
C CYS A 12 -9.45 -32.09 -55.00
N THR A 13 -8.93 -32.73 -56.05
CA THR A 13 -7.84 -33.71 -55.92
C THR A 13 -6.53 -33.13 -56.46
N TRP A 14 -5.49 -33.13 -55.64
CA TRP A 14 -4.16 -32.66 -56.03
C TRP A 14 -3.52 -33.62 -57.05
N ASN A 15 -3.15 -33.09 -58.21
CA ASN A 15 -2.41 -33.83 -59.24
C ASN A 15 -0.99 -33.25 -59.46
N GLY A 16 -0.73 -32.02 -59.03
CA GLY A 16 0.58 -31.36 -59.16
C GLY A 16 1.03 -31.08 -60.60
N ASN A 17 0.12 -31.07 -61.58
CA ASN A 17 0.46 -30.94 -63.01
C ASN A 17 0.89 -29.52 -63.44
N GLY A 18 0.63 -28.50 -62.62
CA GLY A 18 1.05 -27.12 -62.87
C GLY A 18 2.57 -26.92 -62.75
N THR A 19 3.05 -25.72 -63.06
CA THR A 19 4.49 -25.41 -63.09
C THR A 19 5.10 -25.10 -61.72
N ASP A 20 4.27 -24.91 -60.70
CA ASP A 20 4.66 -24.56 -59.32
C ASP A 20 3.99 -25.51 -58.31
N GLU A 21 4.24 -25.28 -57.02
CA GLU A 21 3.71 -26.08 -55.91
C GLU A 21 2.53 -25.40 -55.20
N LEU A 22 1.97 -24.31 -55.75
CA LEU A 22 0.97 -23.51 -55.05
C LEU A 22 -0.43 -24.13 -55.15
N ALA A 23 -1.15 -24.19 -54.03
CA ALA A 23 -2.55 -24.61 -53.97
C ALA A 23 -3.48 -23.65 -54.73
N SER A 24 -3.11 -22.37 -54.83
CA SER A 24 -3.84 -21.36 -55.59
C SER A 24 -3.77 -21.50 -57.11
N THR A 25 -2.81 -22.27 -57.65
CA THR A 25 -2.65 -22.52 -59.09
C THR A 25 -3.65 -23.57 -59.57
N PRO A 26 -4.64 -23.22 -60.42
CA PRO A 26 -5.70 -24.15 -60.84
C PRO A 26 -5.17 -25.42 -61.52
N GLU A 27 -4.09 -25.32 -62.31
CA GLU A 27 -3.49 -26.42 -63.07
C GLU A 27 -2.89 -27.54 -62.19
N ASN A 28 -2.70 -27.31 -60.89
CA ASN A 28 -2.27 -28.34 -59.95
C ASN A 28 -3.41 -29.24 -59.42
N TRP A 29 -4.65 -29.01 -59.86
CA TRP A 29 -5.84 -29.75 -59.46
C TRP A 29 -6.45 -30.54 -60.62
N SER A 30 -7.10 -31.67 -60.34
CA SER A 30 -7.63 -32.60 -61.35
C SER A 30 -8.58 -31.96 -62.39
N ASP A 31 -9.34 -30.94 -61.98
CA ASP A 31 -10.32 -30.24 -62.82
C ASP A 31 -9.81 -28.87 -63.30
N ASN A 32 -8.50 -28.60 -63.20
CA ASN A 32 -7.89 -27.30 -63.49
C ASN A 32 -8.60 -26.12 -62.81
N THR A 33 -9.06 -26.33 -61.58
CA THR A 33 -9.80 -25.34 -60.78
C THR A 33 -9.23 -25.36 -59.37
N ALA A 34 -8.81 -24.19 -58.87
CA ALA A 34 -8.29 -24.05 -57.51
C ALA A 34 -9.43 -24.18 -56.46
N PRO A 35 -9.16 -24.73 -55.26
CA PRO A 35 -10.15 -24.88 -54.21
C PRO A 35 -10.80 -23.57 -53.77
N VAL A 36 -12.07 -23.65 -53.38
CA VAL A 36 -12.83 -22.56 -52.78
C VAL A 36 -13.41 -22.96 -51.42
N THR A 37 -13.99 -21.99 -50.71
CA THR A 37 -14.61 -22.24 -49.40
C THR A 37 -15.72 -23.29 -49.50
N GLY A 38 -15.65 -24.31 -48.64
CA GLY A 38 -16.59 -25.42 -48.56
C GLY A 38 -16.17 -26.70 -49.32
N ASP A 39 -15.03 -26.68 -50.01
CA ASP A 39 -14.55 -27.85 -50.76
C ASP A 39 -13.91 -28.94 -49.87
N ASN A 40 -13.89 -30.16 -50.40
CA ASN A 40 -13.16 -31.29 -49.85
C ASN A 40 -11.81 -31.43 -50.55
N ILE A 41 -10.74 -31.57 -49.78
CA ILE A 41 -9.38 -31.71 -50.31
C ILE A 41 -8.92 -33.16 -50.21
N ILE A 42 -8.45 -33.72 -51.33
CA ILE A 42 -7.88 -35.07 -51.40
C ILE A 42 -6.46 -35.00 -51.96
N LEU A 43 -5.51 -35.53 -51.20
CA LEU A 43 -4.16 -35.84 -51.63
C LEU A 43 -4.00 -37.36 -51.54
N ASN A 44 -3.74 -38.00 -52.67
CA ASN A 44 -3.54 -39.44 -52.74
C ASN A 44 -2.36 -39.76 -53.68
N ASN A 45 -2.22 -41.01 -54.07
CA ASN A 45 -1.12 -41.47 -54.93
C ASN A 45 -1.14 -40.93 -56.38
N THR A 46 -2.09 -40.05 -56.75
CA THR A 46 -2.08 -39.36 -58.04
C THR A 46 -0.90 -38.42 -58.21
N SER A 47 -0.31 -37.95 -57.11
CA SER A 47 0.89 -37.11 -57.14
C SER A 47 1.76 -37.38 -55.91
N SER A 48 3.06 -37.13 -56.06
CA SER A 48 4.01 -37.04 -54.94
C SER A 48 4.68 -35.66 -54.90
N LYS A 49 4.21 -34.72 -55.72
CA LYS A 49 4.76 -33.36 -55.79
C LYS A 49 4.30 -32.58 -54.57
N ASP A 50 5.24 -31.94 -53.89
CA ASP A 50 5.00 -31.10 -52.72
C ASP A 50 3.96 -30.01 -53.00
N MET A 51 3.24 -29.62 -51.96
CA MET A 51 2.19 -28.61 -52.00
C MET A 51 2.51 -27.50 -51.00
N THR A 52 2.36 -26.26 -51.43
CA THR A 52 2.27 -25.09 -50.55
C THR A 52 0.81 -24.66 -50.46
N TRP A 53 0.22 -24.75 -49.26
CA TRP A 53 -1.13 -24.25 -49.01
C TRP A 53 -1.08 -22.74 -48.74
N ASP A 54 -1.35 -21.95 -49.78
CA ASP A 54 -1.31 -20.48 -49.80
C ASP A 54 -2.70 -19.82 -49.82
N LEU A 55 -3.75 -20.60 -49.52
CA LEU A 55 -5.15 -20.16 -49.56
C LEU A 55 -5.70 -19.88 -48.14
N ASN A 56 -6.32 -18.72 -47.95
CA ASN A 56 -7.05 -18.38 -46.72
C ASN A 56 -8.56 -18.61 -46.88
N ILE A 57 -8.96 -19.88 -46.91
CA ILE A 57 -10.34 -20.33 -47.11
C ILE A 57 -10.73 -21.39 -46.08
N GLN A 58 -12.03 -21.54 -45.84
CA GLN A 58 -12.59 -22.55 -44.94
C GLN A 58 -12.94 -23.81 -45.73
N LEU A 59 -12.35 -24.96 -45.35
CA LEU A 59 -12.56 -26.25 -46.02
C LEU A 59 -13.63 -27.09 -45.32
N MET A 60 -14.23 -28.02 -46.07
CA MET A 60 -15.14 -29.01 -45.50
C MET A 60 -14.37 -30.21 -44.93
N SER A 61 -13.42 -30.78 -45.67
CA SER A 61 -12.60 -31.89 -45.18
C SER A 61 -11.22 -31.93 -45.84
N TRP A 62 -10.31 -32.67 -45.21
CA TRP A 62 -8.95 -32.88 -45.70
C TRP A 62 -8.57 -34.35 -45.56
N ILE A 63 -8.09 -34.98 -46.63
CA ILE A 63 -7.65 -36.39 -46.63
C ILE A 63 -6.30 -36.49 -47.35
N GLN A 64 -5.28 -36.98 -46.64
CA GLN A 64 -3.99 -37.43 -47.18
C GLN A 64 -3.86 -38.94 -46.97
N ASP A 65 -4.05 -39.70 -48.03
CA ASP A 65 -4.03 -41.16 -47.97
C ASP A 65 -3.38 -41.74 -49.24
N GLY A 66 -2.17 -42.26 -49.08
CA GLY A 66 -1.30 -42.68 -50.19
C GLY A 66 -0.53 -41.55 -50.86
N TYR A 67 -0.59 -40.32 -50.32
CA TYR A 67 0.25 -39.19 -50.71
C TYR A 67 1.53 -39.17 -49.86
N GLU A 68 2.70 -39.09 -50.51
CA GLU A 68 4.02 -39.14 -49.85
C GLU A 68 4.74 -37.78 -49.83
N GLY A 69 4.19 -36.75 -50.46
CA GLY A 69 4.80 -35.42 -50.51
C GLY A 69 4.65 -34.62 -49.22
N GLU A 70 5.32 -33.47 -49.17
CA GLU A 70 5.21 -32.48 -48.09
C GLU A 70 4.11 -31.46 -48.41
N VAL A 71 3.32 -31.09 -47.39
CA VAL A 71 2.40 -29.95 -47.44
C VAL A 71 2.91 -28.86 -46.51
N THR A 72 3.43 -27.78 -47.08
CA THR A 72 3.83 -26.58 -46.34
C THR A 72 2.64 -25.62 -46.23
N LEU A 73 2.17 -25.36 -45.02
CA LEU A 73 1.17 -24.33 -44.77
C LEU A 73 1.83 -22.94 -44.76
N GLU A 74 1.33 -21.99 -45.56
CA GLU A 74 1.78 -20.59 -45.55
C GLU A 74 1.16 -19.79 -44.39
N THR A 75 1.53 -20.16 -43.17
CA THR A 75 1.07 -19.51 -41.94
C THR A 75 1.98 -18.36 -41.53
N VAL A 76 1.50 -17.11 -41.55
CA VAL A 76 2.31 -15.92 -41.24
C VAL A 76 1.86 -15.28 -39.92
N TYR A 77 2.83 -14.86 -39.10
CA TYR A 77 2.59 -14.11 -37.87
C TYR A 77 2.10 -12.67 -38.15
N SER A 78 1.04 -12.24 -37.46
CA SER A 78 0.56 -10.86 -37.48
C SER A 78 0.22 -10.37 -36.06
N PRO A 79 0.12 -9.04 -35.82
CA PRO A 79 -0.28 -8.48 -34.53
C PRO A 79 -1.67 -8.94 -34.03
N THR A 80 -2.52 -9.48 -34.91
CA THR A 80 -3.86 -9.99 -34.58
C THR A 80 -3.93 -11.52 -34.47
N GLY A 81 -2.79 -12.23 -34.59
CA GLY A 81 -2.71 -13.70 -34.58
C GLY A 81 -2.07 -14.29 -35.85
N PHE A 82 -2.03 -15.62 -35.94
CA PHE A 82 -1.48 -16.36 -37.09
C PHE A 82 -2.59 -16.67 -38.11
N THR A 83 -2.26 -16.66 -39.40
CA THR A 83 -3.15 -17.29 -40.40
C THR A 83 -3.27 -18.79 -40.12
N ASN A 84 -4.48 -19.36 -40.28
CA ASN A 84 -4.79 -20.73 -39.90
C ASN A 84 -5.36 -21.53 -41.08
N LEU A 85 -5.01 -22.81 -41.17
CA LEU A 85 -5.79 -23.76 -41.97
C LEU A 85 -7.09 -24.07 -41.21
N HIS A 86 -8.24 -23.76 -41.80
CA HIS A 86 -9.54 -23.99 -41.18
C HIS A 86 -10.32 -25.08 -41.91
N ILE A 87 -10.54 -26.21 -41.24
CA ILE A 87 -11.30 -27.36 -41.72
C ILE A 87 -12.52 -27.50 -40.82
N THR A 88 -13.73 -27.50 -41.38
CA THR A 88 -14.97 -27.59 -40.60
C THR A 88 -15.37 -29.02 -40.24
N GLY A 89 -14.97 -30.00 -41.06
CA GLY A 89 -15.19 -31.42 -40.83
C GLY A 89 -13.92 -32.12 -40.39
N ASN A 90 -13.71 -33.35 -40.88
CA ASN A 90 -12.58 -34.19 -40.48
C ASN A 90 -11.31 -33.89 -41.26
N CYS A 91 -10.16 -34.07 -40.59
CA CYS A 91 -8.83 -34.05 -41.19
C CYS A 91 -8.16 -35.40 -40.99
N VAL A 92 -7.74 -36.05 -42.07
CA VAL A 92 -7.07 -37.36 -42.06
C VAL A 92 -5.71 -37.22 -42.74
N ILE A 93 -4.65 -37.60 -42.02
CA ILE A 93 -3.26 -37.62 -42.47
C ILE A 93 -2.73 -39.03 -42.22
N ASN A 94 -2.99 -39.96 -43.14
CA ASN A 94 -2.54 -41.35 -43.01
C ASN A 94 -1.09 -41.53 -43.50
N THR A 95 -0.67 -40.72 -44.46
CA THR A 95 0.65 -40.72 -45.09
C THR A 95 1.10 -39.30 -45.39
N GLY A 96 2.41 -39.10 -45.59
CA GLY A 96 2.98 -37.80 -45.94
C GLY A 96 3.14 -36.87 -44.74
N THR A 97 3.51 -35.62 -45.02
CA THR A 97 3.87 -34.64 -43.99
C THR A 97 3.09 -33.34 -44.16
N ILE A 98 2.60 -32.77 -43.05
CA ILE A 98 2.20 -31.36 -42.98
C ILE A 98 3.21 -30.59 -42.14
N THR A 99 3.70 -29.46 -42.66
CA THR A 99 4.70 -28.60 -42.01
C THR A 99 4.38 -27.11 -42.19
N HIS A 100 5.23 -26.24 -41.64
CA HIS A 100 5.24 -24.81 -41.90
C HIS A 100 6.59 -24.36 -42.47
N LYS A 101 6.62 -23.16 -43.07
CA LYS A 101 7.86 -22.54 -43.55
C LYS A 101 8.88 -22.41 -42.43
N ALA A 102 10.16 -22.65 -42.74
CA ALA A 102 11.23 -22.51 -41.75
C ALA A 102 11.39 -21.05 -41.32
N ASN A 103 11.48 -20.83 -40.01
CA ASN A 103 11.82 -19.53 -39.47
C ASN A 103 13.27 -19.16 -39.78
N GLN A 104 13.53 -17.85 -39.79
CA GLN A 104 14.87 -17.30 -39.87
C GLN A 104 15.31 -16.90 -38.45
N LYS A 105 15.83 -15.69 -38.27
CA LYS A 105 16.22 -15.21 -36.94
C LYS A 105 15.03 -14.85 -36.04
N THR A 106 13.89 -14.56 -36.64
CA THR A 106 12.65 -14.15 -35.97
C THR A 106 11.58 -15.24 -36.07
N GLN A 107 10.59 -15.18 -35.18
CA GLN A 107 9.42 -16.04 -35.22
C GLN A 107 8.37 -15.44 -36.15
N ASP A 108 8.39 -15.87 -37.41
CA ASP A 108 7.49 -15.41 -38.47
C ASP A 108 6.44 -16.48 -38.85
N TYR A 109 6.75 -17.76 -38.61
CA TYR A 109 5.95 -18.91 -39.03
C TYR A 109 5.72 -19.90 -37.87
N MET A 110 4.52 -20.49 -37.82
CA MET A 110 4.20 -21.65 -36.99
C MET A 110 3.08 -22.45 -37.65
N LEU A 111 2.99 -23.76 -37.44
CA LEU A 111 1.85 -24.52 -37.93
C LEU A 111 0.62 -24.22 -37.06
N ASN A 112 -0.43 -23.62 -37.63
CA ASN A 112 -1.69 -23.32 -36.93
C ASN A 112 -2.87 -23.90 -37.71
N MET A 113 -3.53 -24.92 -37.17
CA MET A 113 -4.63 -25.64 -37.83
C MET A 113 -5.83 -25.83 -36.90
N SER A 114 -7.03 -25.61 -37.43
CA SER A 114 -8.30 -25.84 -36.72
C SER A 114 -9.16 -26.85 -37.49
N VAL A 115 -9.68 -27.85 -36.78
CA VAL A 115 -10.47 -28.97 -37.30
C VAL A 115 -11.77 -29.05 -36.51
N GLY A 116 -12.91 -28.78 -37.16
CA GLY A 116 -14.24 -28.81 -36.53
C GLY A 116 -14.79 -30.22 -36.30
N GLY A 117 -14.19 -31.24 -36.92
CA GLY A 117 -14.44 -32.66 -36.66
C GLY A 117 -13.27 -33.35 -35.96
N ASN A 118 -13.01 -34.60 -36.34
CA ASN A 118 -11.90 -35.40 -35.84
C ASN A 118 -10.62 -35.14 -36.63
N LEU A 119 -9.48 -35.19 -35.93
CA LEU A 119 -8.15 -35.25 -36.54
C LEU A 119 -7.60 -36.68 -36.40
N THR A 120 -7.16 -37.28 -37.51
CA THR A 120 -6.44 -38.55 -37.51
C THR A 120 -5.06 -38.37 -38.10
N VAL A 121 -4.01 -38.60 -37.29
CA VAL A 121 -2.63 -38.78 -37.76
C VAL A 121 -2.34 -40.28 -37.74
N GLY A 122 -2.44 -40.92 -38.90
CA GLY A 122 -2.19 -42.36 -39.05
C GLY A 122 -0.72 -42.73 -38.89
N VAL A 123 -0.41 -44.02 -38.78
CA VAL A 123 0.94 -44.53 -38.45
C VAL A 123 2.09 -44.01 -39.34
N ASN A 124 1.79 -43.68 -40.60
CA ASN A 124 2.76 -43.14 -41.56
C ASN A 124 2.57 -41.63 -41.82
N GLY A 125 1.65 -40.98 -41.12
CA GLY A 125 1.38 -39.56 -41.20
C GLY A 125 2.22 -38.76 -40.21
N THR A 126 2.68 -37.58 -40.63
CA THR A 126 3.51 -36.71 -39.80
C THR A 126 3.01 -35.26 -39.81
N ILE A 127 2.94 -34.64 -38.62
CA ILE A 127 2.85 -33.18 -38.47
C ILE A 127 4.22 -32.72 -37.94
N ASP A 128 4.98 -32.01 -38.78
CA ASP A 128 6.42 -31.79 -38.60
C ASP A 128 6.78 -30.30 -38.48
N ALA A 129 7.47 -29.95 -37.39
CA ALA A 129 8.12 -28.67 -37.18
C ALA A 129 9.60 -28.84 -36.76
N VAL A 130 10.24 -29.95 -37.12
CA VAL A 130 11.64 -30.25 -36.80
C VAL A 130 12.56 -29.21 -37.39
N GLY A 131 13.37 -28.58 -36.53
CA GLY A 131 14.34 -27.59 -36.95
C GLY A 131 13.75 -26.34 -37.62
N LYS A 132 12.46 -26.07 -37.44
CA LYS A 132 11.79 -24.87 -37.97
C LYS A 132 11.77 -23.71 -36.96
N GLY A 133 12.58 -23.77 -35.90
CA GLY A 133 12.74 -22.71 -34.91
C GLY A 133 13.75 -21.63 -35.33
N HIS A 134 14.29 -20.89 -34.37
CA HIS A 134 15.25 -19.83 -34.68
C HIS A 134 16.45 -20.39 -35.45
N TYR A 135 16.89 -19.70 -36.50
CA TYR A 135 17.99 -20.10 -37.38
C TYR A 135 19.23 -19.23 -37.21
N GLY A 136 20.39 -19.89 -37.14
CA GLY A 136 21.72 -19.27 -37.05
C GLY A 136 22.38 -19.52 -35.70
N ALA A 137 23.68 -19.24 -35.57
CA ALA A 137 24.40 -19.51 -34.32
C ALA A 137 23.95 -18.57 -33.18
N LYS A 138 23.47 -19.16 -32.07
CA LYS A 138 23.04 -18.46 -30.84
C LYS A 138 21.95 -17.42 -31.10
N VAL A 139 20.83 -17.87 -31.66
CA VAL A 139 19.69 -17.02 -32.00
C VAL A 139 18.45 -17.49 -31.25
N GLY A 140 17.81 -16.57 -30.53
CA GLY A 140 16.59 -16.79 -29.77
C GLY A 140 16.70 -16.28 -28.33
N PRO A 141 15.61 -16.23 -27.57
CA PRO A 141 15.60 -15.73 -26.18
C PRO A 141 16.39 -16.61 -25.20
N GLY A 142 16.46 -17.93 -25.45
CA GLY A 142 17.08 -18.90 -24.55
C GLY A 142 18.59 -19.08 -24.76
N THR A 143 19.27 -18.07 -25.31
CA THR A 143 20.73 -18.07 -25.49
C THR A 143 21.25 -16.66 -25.27
N ASP A 144 22.44 -16.55 -24.69
CA ASP A 144 23.14 -15.27 -24.58
C ASP A 144 24.27 -15.25 -25.63
N PRO A 145 24.20 -14.34 -26.61
CA PRO A 145 25.14 -14.29 -27.73
C PRO A 145 26.57 -13.94 -27.32
N THR A 146 26.77 -13.36 -26.13
CA THR A 146 28.09 -13.00 -25.60
C THR A 146 28.91 -14.22 -25.17
N TYR A 147 28.26 -15.35 -24.87
CA TYR A 147 28.97 -16.57 -24.46
C TYR A 147 29.54 -17.35 -25.63
N LEU A 148 30.76 -17.86 -25.46
CA LEU A 148 31.46 -18.57 -26.52
C LEU A 148 30.79 -19.88 -26.92
N HIS A 149 30.11 -20.58 -25.99
CA HIS A 149 29.76 -22.00 -26.09
C HIS A 149 28.37 -22.41 -25.49
N PRO A 150 27.26 -21.66 -25.68
CA PRO A 150 25.94 -22.06 -25.16
C PRO A 150 25.20 -23.02 -26.12
N ALA A 151 24.51 -24.02 -25.56
CA ALA A 151 23.42 -24.70 -26.24
C ALA A 151 22.11 -23.92 -26.07
N GLY A 152 21.10 -24.18 -26.91
CA GLY A 152 19.81 -23.48 -26.84
C GLY A 152 18.96 -23.93 -25.66
N SER A 153 18.33 -22.98 -24.95
CA SER A 153 17.29 -23.21 -23.94
C SER A 153 15.89 -22.87 -24.49
N TYR A 154 14.84 -23.53 -23.99
CA TYR A 154 13.45 -23.07 -24.18
C TYR A 154 12.54 -23.53 -23.02
N GLY A 155 12.04 -24.77 -23.07
CA GLY A 155 11.30 -25.37 -21.96
C GLY A 155 12.23 -25.83 -20.84
N GLY A 156 13.45 -26.24 -21.18
CA GLY A 156 14.55 -26.51 -20.25
C GLY A 156 15.80 -25.72 -20.59
N ARG A 157 16.72 -25.60 -19.64
CA ARG A 157 18.05 -25.03 -19.91
C ARG A 157 18.91 -25.98 -20.75
N GLY A 158 19.58 -25.43 -21.76
CA GLY A 158 20.69 -26.12 -22.45
C GLY A 158 21.89 -26.34 -21.51
N GLY A 159 22.92 -27.03 -21.99
CA GLY A 159 24.21 -27.06 -21.32
C GLY A 159 25.14 -25.90 -21.71
N ALA A 160 26.22 -25.72 -20.95
CA ALA A 160 27.32 -24.79 -21.27
C ALA A 160 28.67 -25.31 -20.73
N VAL A 161 29.79 -24.94 -21.38
CA VAL A 161 31.16 -25.30 -20.94
C VAL A 161 32.02 -24.05 -20.79
N GLY A 162 32.67 -23.89 -19.63
CA GLY A 162 33.46 -22.70 -19.22
C GLY A 162 32.85 -22.02 -17.99
N ALA A 163 33.56 -22.02 -16.87
CA ALA A 163 33.00 -21.93 -15.52
C ALA A 163 32.69 -20.50 -15.00
N THR A 164 31.96 -19.66 -15.73
CA THR A 164 31.56 -18.35 -15.17
C THR A 164 30.11 -17.98 -15.38
N TYR A 165 29.45 -18.37 -16.48
CA TYR A 165 28.04 -18.06 -16.73
C TYR A 165 27.38 -19.09 -17.67
N GLY A 166 26.07 -19.34 -17.48
CA GLY A 166 25.30 -20.43 -18.10
C GLY A 166 24.56 -20.09 -19.40
N PRO A 167 23.78 -21.02 -19.97
CA PRO A 167 22.88 -20.75 -21.09
C PRO A 167 21.74 -19.80 -20.68
N GLY A 168 21.06 -19.20 -21.66
CA GLY A 168 19.94 -18.28 -21.42
C GLY A 168 18.76 -18.97 -20.70
N PRO A 169 17.84 -18.18 -20.11
CA PRO A 169 16.74 -18.72 -19.30
C PRO A 169 15.73 -19.52 -20.13
N CYS A 170 14.93 -20.33 -19.44
CA CYS A 170 13.68 -20.86 -20.00
C CYS A 170 12.71 -19.70 -20.31
N TYR A 171 11.85 -19.84 -21.32
CA TYR A 171 10.92 -18.77 -21.69
C TYR A 171 9.59 -19.29 -22.25
N GLY A 172 8.59 -18.42 -22.31
CA GLY A 172 7.29 -18.70 -22.91
C GLY A 172 6.32 -19.45 -21.98
N SER A 173 5.11 -19.66 -22.49
CA SER A 173 4.01 -20.27 -21.75
C SER A 173 4.10 -21.80 -21.67
N ILE A 174 3.91 -22.35 -20.47
CA ILE A 174 3.69 -23.77 -20.18
C ILE A 174 2.32 -24.22 -20.69
N VAL A 175 1.25 -23.46 -20.46
CA VAL A 175 -0.13 -23.90 -20.75
C VAL A 175 -0.55 -23.62 -22.21
N ALA A 176 -0.02 -22.57 -22.82
CA ALA A 176 -0.30 -22.15 -24.19
C ALA A 176 1.01 -21.87 -24.98
N PRO A 177 1.88 -22.89 -25.14
CA PRO A 177 3.19 -22.71 -25.77
C PRO A 177 3.03 -22.37 -27.27
N THR A 178 3.49 -21.18 -27.65
CA THR A 178 3.51 -20.73 -29.06
C THR A 178 4.90 -20.34 -29.53
N ASN A 179 5.88 -20.23 -28.64
CA ASN A 179 7.22 -19.79 -29.01
C ASN A 179 8.01 -20.91 -29.69
N ILE A 180 8.86 -20.52 -30.64
CA ILE A 180 9.78 -21.46 -31.29
C ILE A 180 11.04 -21.66 -30.44
N GLY A 181 11.71 -22.80 -30.61
CA GLY A 181 12.94 -23.14 -29.92
C GLY A 181 14.12 -22.27 -30.35
N THR A 182 15.06 -22.07 -29.43
CA THR A 182 16.31 -21.33 -29.61
C THR A 182 17.37 -22.20 -30.27
N SER A 183 18.18 -21.63 -31.17
CA SER A 183 19.29 -22.34 -31.79
C SER A 183 20.53 -22.44 -30.90
N GLY A 184 21.32 -23.48 -31.13
CA GLY A 184 22.65 -23.65 -30.52
C GLY A 184 23.78 -23.04 -31.36
N LYS A 185 24.96 -23.67 -31.32
CA LYS A 185 26.17 -23.27 -32.06
C LYS A 185 26.84 -24.49 -32.67
N SER A 186 27.29 -24.43 -33.92
CA SER A 186 28.20 -25.42 -34.52
C SER A 186 29.25 -24.72 -35.40
N ALA A 187 30.32 -25.45 -35.74
CA ALA A 187 31.30 -25.04 -36.74
C ALA A 187 30.83 -25.34 -38.19
N SER A 188 29.90 -26.28 -38.35
CA SER A 188 29.27 -26.66 -39.63
C SER A 188 27.79 -26.27 -39.61
N ALA A 189 27.39 -25.37 -40.51
CA ALA A 189 26.09 -24.71 -40.50
C ALA A 189 24.90 -25.69 -40.56
N ASN A 190 23.94 -25.54 -39.63
CA ASN A 190 22.47 -25.70 -39.75
C ASN A 190 21.77 -25.78 -38.37
N GLU A 191 22.28 -25.10 -37.33
CA GLU A 191 21.67 -25.16 -36.00
C GLU A 191 20.39 -24.33 -35.92
N THR A 192 19.27 -25.04 -35.78
CA THR A 192 17.97 -24.46 -35.47
C THR A 192 17.41 -25.04 -34.18
N GLY A 193 16.53 -24.28 -33.52
CA GLY A 193 15.61 -24.88 -32.54
C GLY A 193 14.44 -25.58 -33.23
N GLY A 194 13.59 -26.27 -32.46
CA GLY A 194 12.31 -26.79 -32.97
C GLY A 194 11.31 -25.66 -33.30
N GLY A 195 10.43 -25.90 -34.27
CA GLY A 195 9.33 -24.97 -34.61
C GLY A 195 8.16 -25.04 -33.65
N ALA A 196 7.02 -24.47 -34.03
CA ALA A 196 5.83 -24.43 -33.19
C ALA A 196 4.60 -24.99 -33.93
N ILE A 197 3.83 -25.83 -33.24
CA ILE A 197 2.61 -26.47 -33.72
C ILE A 197 1.46 -26.10 -32.78
N ARG A 198 0.37 -25.56 -33.33
CA ARG A 198 -0.90 -25.32 -32.65
C ARG A 198 -2.04 -25.99 -33.40
N LEU A 199 -2.75 -26.88 -32.72
CA LEU A 199 -3.90 -27.61 -33.23
C LEU A 199 -5.12 -27.36 -32.35
N THR A 200 -6.26 -27.05 -32.97
CA THR A 200 -7.56 -26.98 -32.28
C THR A 200 -8.53 -27.94 -32.96
N VAL A 201 -8.92 -29.00 -32.26
CA VAL A 201 -9.76 -30.09 -32.79
C VAL A 201 -11.04 -30.15 -31.97
N SER A 202 -12.21 -29.92 -32.57
CA SER A 202 -13.47 -29.98 -31.81
C SER A 202 -13.88 -31.41 -31.46
N GLY A 203 -13.45 -32.40 -32.25
CA GLY A 203 -13.66 -33.82 -31.99
C GLY A 203 -12.44 -34.53 -31.39
N ASN A 204 -12.31 -35.82 -31.65
CA ASN A 204 -11.19 -36.63 -31.18
C ASN A 204 -9.92 -36.39 -32.01
N ALA A 205 -8.78 -36.22 -31.33
CA ALA A 205 -7.45 -36.24 -31.94
C ALA A 205 -6.83 -37.64 -31.80
N THR A 206 -6.91 -38.44 -32.87
CA THR A 206 -6.27 -39.75 -32.97
C THR A 206 -4.83 -39.61 -33.45
N VAL A 207 -3.85 -39.95 -32.61
CA VAL A 207 -2.41 -39.89 -32.94
C VAL A 207 -1.82 -41.29 -32.90
N GLU A 208 -1.76 -41.95 -34.06
CA GLU A 208 -1.01 -43.21 -34.26
C GLU A 208 0.35 -42.97 -34.93
N GLY A 209 0.47 -41.87 -35.68
CA GLY A 209 1.72 -41.41 -36.28
C GLY A 209 2.53 -40.48 -35.38
N THR A 210 3.08 -39.42 -35.96
CA THR A 210 4.00 -38.52 -35.25
C THR A 210 3.59 -37.05 -35.36
N ILE A 211 3.58 -36.36 -34.22
CA ILE A 211 3.53 -34.89 -34.12
C ILE A 211 4.85 -34.44 -33.46
N ILE A 212 5.66 -33.65 -34.16
CA ILE A 212 7.06 -33.44 -33.76
C ILE A 212 7.52 -31.99 -33.96
N ALA A 213 8.10 -31.41 -32.91
CA ALA A 213 8.71 -30.08 -32.90
C ALA A 213 10.13 -30.13 -32.29
N ASN A 214 10.90 -31.17 -32.63
CA ASN A 214 12.26 -31.34 -32.10
C ASN A 214 13.26 -30.35 -32.73
N SER A 215 14.40 -30.12 -32.07
CA SER A 215 15.56 -29.57 -32.78
C SER A 215 16.06 -30.59 -33.83
N PRO A 216 16.71 -30.16 -34.93
CA PRO A 216 17.10 -31.09 -35.99
C PRO A 216 18.24 -31.99 -35.52
N HIS A 217 18.31 -33.20 -36.07
CA HIS A 217 19.45 -34.09 -35.87
C HIS A 217 20.70 -33.53 -36.54
N ILE A 218 21.78 -33.36 -35.79
CA ILE A 218 23.07 -32.89 -36.31
C ILE A 218 23.97 -34.09 -36.57
N SER A 219 24.11 -34.48 -37.85
CA SER A 219 25.08 -35.50 -38.27
C SER A 219 26.48 -34.88 -38.37
N VAL A 220 27.29 -35.00 -37.33
CA VAL A 220 28.72 -34.64 -37.42
C VAL A 220 29.46 -35.65 -38.30
N ARG A 221 30.28 -35.15 -39.23
CA ARG A 221 31.33 -35.96 -39.87
C ARG A 221 32.23 -36.48 -38.74
N ASN A 222 32.82 -37.66 -38.88
CA ASN A 222 33.62 -38.39 -37.89
C ASN A 222 34.87 -37.67 -37.28
N ASP A 223 34.91 -36.33 -37.23
CA ASP A 223 35.93 -35.56 -36.54
C ASP A 223 35.43 -35.18 -35.12
N PRO A 224 36.03 -35.74 -34.05
CA PRO A 224 35.68 -35.41 -32.67
C PRO A 224 36.01 -33.95 -32.25
N HIS A 225 36.45 -33.08 -33.18
CA HIS A 225 36.75 -31.67 -32.91
C HIS A 225 35.66 -30.66 -33.36
N ASP A 226 34.58 -31.10 -34.01
CA ASP A 226 33.46 -30.22 -34.32
C ASP A 226 32.66 -29.94 -33.03
N ASN A 227 32.92 -28.80 -32.40
CA ASN A 227 32.26 -28.38 -31.17
C ASN A 227 30.77 -28.04 -31.41
N VAL A 228 29.90 -29.07 -31.40
CA VAL A 228 28.45 -28.92 -31.58
C VAL A 228 27.73 -28.66 -30.24
N TYR A 229 26.96 -27.59 -30.21
CA TYR A 229 26.04 -27.19 -29.15
C TYR A 229 24.63 -27.22 -29.74
N ALA A 230 23.78 -28.12 -29.27
CA ALA A 230 22.46 -28.36 -29.88
C ALA A 230 21.47 -27.21 -29.62
N GLY A 231 20.51 -27.04 -30.52
CA GLY A 231 19.33 -26.18 -30.31
C GLY A 231 18.31 -26.82 -29.37
N SER A 232 17.38 -26.04 -28.85
CA SER A 232 16.30 -26.54 -27.99
C SER A 232 15.16 -27.17 -28.80
N GLY A 233 14.35 -27.99 -28.14
CA GLY A 233 13.03 -28.35 -28.66
C GLY A 233 12.13 -27.11 -28.87
N GLY A 234 11.05 -27.29 -29.62
CA GLY A 234 10.05 -26.27 -29.96
C GLY A 234 8.76 -26.40 -29.15
N SER A 235 7.63 -26.00 -29.73
CA SER A 235 6.31 -26.02 -29.08
C SER A 235 5.33 -26.97 -29.76
N VAL A 236 4.57 -27.73 -28.96
CA VAL A 236 3.37 -28.44 -29.41
C VAL A 236 2.20 -28.07 -28.50
N TRP A 237 1.17 -27.45 -29.03
CA TRP A 237 -0.05 -27.10 -28.31
C TRP A 237 -1.27 -27.68 -29.01
N ILE A 238 -1.98 -28.60 -28.35
CA ILE A 238 -3.17 -29.26 -28.91
C ILE A 238 -4.33 -29.10 -27.94
N THR A 239 -5.41 -28.47 -28.40
CA THR A 239 -6.71 -28.51 -27.74
C THR A 239 -7.61 -29.45 -28.54
N ALA A 240 -8.12 -30.51 -27.93
CA ALA A 240 -8.97 -31.51 -28.59
C ALA A 240 -10.22 -31.80 -27.75
N GLY A 241 -11.29 -32.29 -28.38
CA GLY A 241 -12.42 -32.88 -27.65
C GLY A 241 -11.95 -34.03 -26.75
N SER A 242 -11.24 -35.00 -27.33
CA SER A 242 -10.60 -36.10 -26.61
C SER A 242 -9.34 -36.54 -27.35
N PHE A 243 -8.49 -37.36 -26.71
CA PHE A 243 -7.28 -37.92 -27.33
C PHE A 243 -7.33 -39.45 -27.40
N SER A 244 -6.80 -40.03 -28.48
CA SER A 244 -6.62 -41.48 -28.57
C SER A 244 -5.39 -41.85 -29.41
N GLY A 245 -4.93 -43.09 -29.27
CA GLY A 245 -3.82 -43.65 -30.06
C GLY A 245 -2.56 -43.90 -29.25
N SER A 246 -1.53 -44.38 -29.95
CA SER A 246 -0.28 -44.88 -29.36
C SER A 246 0.99 -44.28 -29.99
N GLY A 247 0.82 -43.25 -30.83
CA GLY A 247 1.89 -42.58 -31.56
C GLY A 247 2.78 -41.68 -30.69
N ASN A 248 3.47 -40.74 -31.34
CA ASN A 248 4.47 -39.88 -30.68
C ASN A 248 4.09 -38.39 -30.75
N ILE A 249 4.25 -37.69 -29.62
CA ILE A 249 4.15 -36.23 -29.51
C ILE A 249 5.44 -35.72 -28.86
N MET A 250 6.28 -35.04 -29.63
CA MET A 250 7.66 -34.76 -29.22
C MET A 250 8.08 -33.30 -29.41
N ALA A 251 8.82 -32.77 -28.43
CA ALA A 251 9.49 -31.48 -28.46
C ALA A 251 10.88 -31.59 -27.81
N ASN A 252 11.65 -32.61 -28.21
CA ASN A 252 12.97 -32.92 -27.67
C ASN A 252 14.08 -32.04 -28.27
N SER A 253 15.18 -31.85 -27.53
CA SER A 253 16.46 -31.44 -28.14
C SER A 253 17.20 -32.65 -28.71
N SER A 254 18.00 -32.43 -29.75
CA SER A 254 18.87 -33.44 -30.35
C SER A 254 20.00 -33.87 -29.40
N GLY A 255 20.33 -35.16 -29.39
CA GLY A 255 21.50 -35.74 -28.73
C GLY A 255 21.28 -37.19 -28.31
N PHE A 256 22.13 -38.11 -28.78
CA PHE A 256 22.20 -39.50 -28.29
C PHE A 256 23.65 -39.95 -28.09
N ALA A 257 23.85 -41.04 -27.34
CA ALA A 257 25.17 -41.62 -27.08
C ALA A 257 25.90 -41.96 -28.40
N GLY A 258 27.01 -41.25 -28.70
CA GLY A 258 27.79 -41.43 -29.92
C GLY A 258 27.54 -40.42 -31.04
N SER A 259 26.62 -39.46 -30.86
CA SER A 259 26.25 -38.43 -31.86
C SER A 259 27.25 -37.28 -32.05
N GLY A 260 28.36 -37.26 -31.30
CA GLY A 260 29.36 -36.18 -31.34
C GLY A 260 28.86 -34.79 -30.90
N VAL A 261 27.64 -34.68 -30.36
CA VAL A 261 27.14 -33.48 -29.69
C VAL A 261 27.91 -33.25 -28.39
N ARG A 262 28.64 -32.13 -28.30
CA ARG A 262 29.42 -31.77 -27.10
C ARG A 262 28.52 -31.36 -25.95
N VAL A 263 27.51 -30.55 -26.26
CA VAL A 263 26.59 -29.96 -25.29
C VAL A 263 25.16 -30.06 -25.81
N GLY A 264 24.30 -30.73 -25.04
CA GLY A 264 22.88 -30.86 -25.37
C GLY A 264 22.08 -29.59 -25.10
N GLY A 265 21.10 -29.30 -25.95
CA GLY A 265 20.11 -28.25 -25.76
C GLY A 265 19.00 -28.68 -24.80
N GLY A 266 18.20 -27.71 -24.34
CA GLY A 266 17.06 -27.97 -23.47
C GLY A 266 15.85 -28.53 -24.22
N GLY A 267 14.99 -29.26 -23.51
CA GLY A 267 13.70 -29.69 -24.05
C GLY A 267 12.78 -28.50 -24.39
N GLY A 268 11.78 -28.77 -25.21
CA GLY A 268 10.74 -27.82 -25.61
C GLY A 268 9.52 -27.85 -24.69
N ARG A 269 8.37 -27.40 -25.19
CA ARG A 269 7.12 -27.34 -24.42
C ARG A 269 6.00 -28.09 -25.13
N ILE A 270 5.27 -28.93 -24.41
CA ILE A 270 4.08 -29.62 -24.89
C ILE A 270 2.90 -29.28 -23.98
N SER A 271 1.77 -28.87 -24.56
CA SER A 271 0.50 -28.67 -23.85
C SER A 271 -0.61 -29.43 -24.58
N LEU A 272 -1.27 -30.34 -23.87
CA LEU A 272 -2.45 -31.09 -24.35
C LEU A 272 -3.64 -30.78 -23.45
N ILE A 273 -4.70 -30.23 -24.04
CA ILE A 273 -5.91 -29.81 -23.35
C ILE A 273 -7.10 -30.56 -23.95
N SER A 274 -7.80 -31.34 -23.12
CA SER A 274 -9.03 -32.05 -23.50
C SER A 274 -10.26 -31.25 -23.08
N THR A 275 -11.21 -31.04 -23.99
CA THR A 275 -12.48 -30.33 -23.69
C THR A 275 -13.66 -31.27 -23.42
N ASP A 276 -13.44 -32.59 -23.39
CA ASP A 276 -14.45 -33.58 -22.97
C ASP A 276 -14.41 -33.76 -21.43
N PRO A 277 -15.50 -33.45 -20.70
CA PRO A 277 -15.61 -33.67 -19.26
C PRO A 277 -15.39 -35.11 -18.79
N GLY A 278 -15.57 -36.10 -19.68
CA GLY A 278 -15.40 -37.52 -19.38
C GLY A 278 -14.00 -38.07 -19.68
N PHE A 279 -13.10 -37.26 -20.21
CA PHE A 279 -11.77 -37.71 -20.62
C PHE A 279 -10.74 -37.61 -19.48
N ASP A 280 -9.83 -38.59 -19.43
CA ASP A 280 -8.66 -38.63 -18.56
C ASP A 280 -7.47 -39.20 -19.34
N PHE A 281 -6.31 -38.56 -19.18
CA PHE A 281 -5.05 -38.95 -19.81
C PHE A 281 -4.51 -40.31 -19.33
N SER A 282 -5.05 -40.91 -18.26
CA SER A 282 -4.62 -42.23 -17.77
C SER A 282 -4.70 -43.36 -18.81
N ASN A 283 -5.60 -43.24 -19.80
CA ASN A 283 -5.77 -44.23 -20.87
C ASN A 283 -5.17 -43.79 -22.22
N PHE A 284 -4.55 -42.61 -22.29
CA PHE A 284 -3.87 -42.14 -23.48
C PHE A 284 -2.44 -42.68 -23.54
N ASN A 285 -2.19 -43.58 -24.49
CA ASN A 285 -0.94 -44.37 -24.54
C ASN A 285 0.15 -43.76 -25.45
N ALA A 286 -0.07 -42.57 -25.98
CA ALA A 286 0.93 -41.89 -26.79
C ALA A 286 2.17 -41.54 -25.96
N GLN A 287 3.32 -41.54 -26.63
CA GLN A 287 4.58 -41.11 -26.01
C GLN A 287 4.69 -39.59 -26.09
N ILE A 288 4.64 -38.92 -24.93
CA ILE A 288 4.73 -37.46 -24.81
C ILE A 288 6.09 -37.09 -24.23
N GLN A 289 6.93 -36.41 -25.00
CA GLN A 289 8.35 -36.24 -24.67
C GLN A 289 8.84 -34.81 -24.92
N ALA A 290 9.42 -34.20 -23.88
CA ALA A 290 10.08 -32.90 -23.94
C ALA A 290 11.49 -32.99 -23.33
N TYR A 291 12.27 -33.99 -23.71
CA TYR A 291 13.57 -34.30 -23.14
C TYR A 291 14.67 -33.31 -23.57
N GLY A 292 15.62 -33.07 -22.67
CA GLY A 292 16.88 -32.41 -23.01
C GLY A 292 17.78 -33.30 -23.87
N GLY A 293 18.68 -32.69 -24.63
CA GLY A 293 19.63 -33.40 -25.46
C GLY A 293 20.78 -34.01 -24.65
N LEU A 294 21.20 -35.23 -25.00
CA LEU A 294 22.44 -35.81 -24.47
C LEU A 294 23.67 -35.16 -25.11
N GLY A 295 24.58 -34.65 -24.29
CA GLY A 295 25.91 -34.21 -24.71
C GLY A 295 26.98 -35.00 -23.97
N TYR A 296 28.10 -35.29 -24.63
CA TYR A 296 29.18 -36.07 -23.99
C TYR A 296 29.90 -35.30 -22.88
N GLU A 297 29.86 -33.96 -22.87
CA GLU A 297 30.33 -33.15 -21.73
C GLU A 297 29.20 -32.69 -20.82
N LYS A 298 28.09 -32.21 -21.41
CA LYS A 298 26.96 -31.64 -20.66
C LYS A 298 25.64 -31.97 -21.36
N THR A 299 24.70 -32.48 -20.58
CA THR A 299 23.33 -32.82 -20.99
C THR A 299 22.38 -31.66 -20.70
N GLY A 300 21.43 -31.39 -21.59
CA GLY A 300 20.39 -30.38 -21.35
C GLY A 300 19.34 -30.84 -20.34
N ALA A 301 18.58 -29.91 -19.78
CA ALA A 301 17.44 -30.21 -18.94
C ALA A 301 16.20 -30.54 -19.77
N ALA A 302 15.27 -31.27 -19.15
CA ALA A 302 13.93 -31.45 -19.70
C ALA A 302 13.23 -30.10 -19.85
N GLY A 303 12.33 -30.04 -20.82
CA GLY A 303 11.31 -29.01 -20.87
C GLY A 303 10.03 -29.46 -20.20
N THR A 304 8.91 -28.85 -20.59
CA THR A 304 7.65 -29.00 -19.88
C THR A 304 6.62 -29.80 -20.68
N VAL A 305 5.93 -30.73 -20.01
CA VAL A 305 4.70 -31.35 -20.52
C VAL A 305 3.55 -30.92 -19.61
N TYR A 306 2.51 -30.33 -20.19
CA TYR A 306 1.30 -29.91 -19.49
C TYR A 306 0.09 -30.67 -20.02
N LEU A 307 -0.68 -31.29 -19.11
CA LEU A 307 -1.86 -32.07 -19.42
C LEU A 307 -3.05 -31.51 -18.62
N GLU A 308 -4.11 -31.09 -19.31
CA GLU A 308 -5.33 -30.54 -18.72
C GLU A 308 -6.57 -31.24 -19.28
N CYS A 309 -7.43 -31.72 -18.40
CA CYS A 309 -8.75 -32.22 -18.77
C CYS A 309 -9.81 -31.14 -18.48
N GLU A 310 -10.97 -31.21 -19.12
CA GLU A 310 -12.08 -30.26 -18.88
C GLU A 310 -12.60 -30.29 -17.42
N ALA A 311 -12.37 -31.40 -16.70
CA ALA A 311 -12.66 -31.49 -15.28
C ALA A 311 -11.70 -30.65 -14.41
N ASP A 312 -10.51 -30.33 -14.93
CA ASP A 312 -9.58 -29.39 -14.31
C ASP A 312 -10.04 -27.97 -14.65
N PRO A 313 -10.11 -27.05 -13.68
CA PRO A 313 -10.29 -25.64 -13.99
C PRO A 313 -9.13 -25.15 -14.87
N HIS A 314 -9.37 -24.15 -15.74
CA HIS A 314 -8.34 -23.67 -16.67
C HIS A 314 -7.01 -23.31 -15.97
N GLY A 315 -5.91 -23.96 -16.35
CA GLY A 315 -4.59 -23.83 -15.70
C GLY A 315 -4.38 -24.74 -14.47
N GLY A 316 -5.37 -25.57 -14.13
CA GLY A 316 -5.37 -26.54 -13.02
C GLY A 316 -4.88 -27.94 -13.39
N GLY A 317 -4.34 -28.12 -14.60
CA GLY A 317 -3.77 -29.37 -15.06
C GLY A 317 -2.44 -29.74 -14.42
N SER A 318 -1.79 -30.76 -14.97
CA SER A 318 -0.55 -31.34 -14.47
C SER A 318 0.67 -30.91 -15.28
N LEU A 319 1.62 -30.23 -14.63
CA LEU A 319 2.97 -29.97 -15.12
C LEU A 319 3.89 -31.16 -14.80
N ILE A 320 4.49 -31.73 -15.83
CA ILE A 320 5.39 -32.88 -15.74
C ILE A 320 6.78 -32.48 -16.24
N ILE A 321 7.79 -32.69 -15.38
CA ILE A 321 9.21 -32.54 -15.69
C ILE A 321 9.84 -33.94 -15.68
N ASP A 322 10.10 -34.48 -16.88
CA ASP A 322 10.69 -35.81 -17.09
C ASP A 322 11.88 -35.67 -18.06
N ASN A 323 13.07 -36.11 -17.64
CA ASN A 323 14.28 -36.04 -18.47
C ASN A 323 14.80 -37.42 -18.88
N ASN A 324 13.95 -38.45 -18.93
CA ASN A 324 14.30 -39.80 -19.39
C ASN A 324 15.50 -40.43 -18.64
N ASN A 325 15.60 -40.17 -17.33
CA ASN A 325 16.73 -40.55 -16.47
C ASN A 325 18.09 -39.99 -16.91
N TYR A 326 18.11 -38.96 -17.75
CA TYR A 326 19.33 -38.30 -18.16
C TYR A 326 19.92 -37.49 -17.01
N SER A 327 21.16 -37.82 -16.63
CA SER A 327 21.90 -37.07 -15.62
C SER A 327 22.29 -35.70 -16.17
N THR A 328 21.85 -34.66 -15.49
CA THR A 328 22.17 -33.27 -15.82
C THR A 328 22.34 -32.43 -14.55
N VAL A 329 23.13 -31.36 -14.67
CA VAL A 329 23.24 -30.30 -13.65
C VAL A 329 22.38 -29.08 -14.00
N ASN A 330 21.79 -29.07 -15.19
CA ASN A 330 20.88 -28.03 -15.65
C ASN A 330 19.46 -28.33 -15.18
N TYR A 331 18.55 -27.37 -15.32
CA TYR A 331 17.19 -27.43 -14.78
C TYR A 331 16.17 -26.77 -15.71
N THR A 332 14.91 -27.11 -15.51
CA THR A 332 13.73 -26.35 -15.95
C THR A 332 13.47 -25.24 -14.94
N GLU A 333 13.12 -24.05 -15.39
CA GLU A 333 12.99 -22.87 -14.53
C GLU A 333 11.55 -22.37 -14.46
N LEU A 334 11.18 -21.94 -13.26
CA LEU A 334 10.08 -21.02 -12.99
C LEU A 334 10.73 -19.65 -12.70
N CYS A 335 10.65 -18.74 -13.67
CA CYS A 335 11.28 -17.42 -13.63
C CYS A 335 10.43 -16.41 -14.41
N ASP A 336 10.78 -15.13 -14.37
CA ASP A 336 10.01 -14.03 -14.99
C ASP A 336 9.80 -14.16 -16.50
N SER A 337 10.61 -14.97 -17.18
CA SER A 337 10.46 -15.25 -18.61
C SER A 337 9.45 -16.38 -18.91
N VAL A 338 8.93 -17.05 -17.88
CA VAL A 338 7.87 -18.07 -17.95
C VAL A 338 6.56 -17.44 -17.50
N ASN A 339 5.49 -17.65 -18.26
CA ASN A 339 4.26 -16.86 -18.11
C ASN A 339 3.39 -17.29 -16.92
N GLU A 340 3.49 -18.55 -16.51
CA GLU A 340 2.62 -19.12 -15.49
C GLU A 340 3.14 -18.86 -14.08
N THR A 341 2.27 -18.33 -13.24
CA THR A 341 2.51 -18.16 -11.79
C THR A 341 1.71 -19.15 -10.96
N PHE A 342 0.91 -20.03 -11.58
CA PHE A 342 0.11 -21.05 -10.91
C PHE A 342 -0.06 -22.29 -11.78
N ILE A 343 -0.13 -23.48 -11.16
CA ILE A 343 -0.42 -24.77 -11.77
C ILE A 343 -1.19 -25.66 -10.77
N GLY A 344 -2.04 -26.57 -11.24
CA GLY A 344 -2.68 -27.56 -10.36
C GLY A 344 -1.70 -28.56 -9.76
N ASN A 345 -1.12 -29.44 -10.60
CA ASN A 345 -0.20 -30.48 -10.15
C ASN A 345 1.22 -30.27 -10.69
N VAL A 346 2.24 -30.46 -9.85
CA VAL A 346 3.66 -30.45 -10.22
C VAL A 346 4.25 -31.84 -10.01
N ILE A 347 4.77 -32.46 -11.07
CA ILE A 347 5.33 -33.81 -11.06
C ILE A 347 6.76 -33.78 -11.62
N ILE A 348 7.74 -34.02 -10.77
CA ILE A 348 9.17 -34.09 -11.13
C ILE A 348 9.62 -35.54 -11.02
N LYS A 349 10.09 -36.13 -12.13
CA LYS A 349 10.46 -37.55 -12.17
C LYS A 349 11.59 -37.86 -13.14
N ASN A 350 12.12 -39.08 -13.07
CA ASN A 350 13.05 -39.64 -14.08
C ASN A 350 14.20 -38.68 -14.44
N GLY A 351 14.93 -38.17 -13.44
CA GLY A 351 16.04 -37.24 -13.65
C GLY A 351 15.64 -35.80 -14.02
N GLY A 352 14.34 -35.48 -13.99
CA GLY A 352 13.82 -34.12 -14.08
C GLY A 352 14.34 -33.25 -12.93
N ARG A 353 14.69 -32.00 -13.26
CA ARG A 353 15.18 -31.00 -12.31
C ARG A 353 14.42 -29.71 -12.51
N LEU A 354 13.69 -29.25 -11.50
CA LEU A 354 12.94 -27.99 -11.50
C LEU A 354 13.61 -27.00 -10.54
N VAL A 355 13.70 -25.74 -10.92
CA VAL A 355 14.13 -24.65 -10.05
C VAL A 355 13.09 -23.54 -10.01
N SER A 356 12.86 -22.98 -8.83
CA SER A 356 12.20 -21.68 -8.67
C SER A 356 13.27 -20.60 -8.52
N ASP A 357 13.22 -19.59 -9.39
CA ASP A 357 14.21 -18.51 -9.44
C ASP A 357 14.11 -17.56 -8.24
N GLU A 358 15.11 -16.70 -8.05
CA GLU A 358 15.15 -15.74 -6.92
C GLU A 358 13.88 -14.89 -6.86
N ASP A 359 13.30 -14.76 -5.67
CA ASP A 359 12.06 -14.02 -5.38
C ASP A 359 10.80 -14.44 -6.20
N HIS A 360 10.87 -15.49 -7.01
CA HIS A 360 9.76 -15.92 -7.85
C HIS A 360 8.65 -16.58 -7.02
N VAL A 361 7.40 -16.18 -7.26
CA VAL A 361 6.21 -16.71 -6.58
C VAL A 361 5.47 -17.65 -7.51
N PHE A 362 5.30 -18.90 -7.07
CA PHE A 362 4.59 -19.92 -7.83
C PHE A 362 3.55 -20.64 -6.97
N GLU A 363 2.31 -20.62 -7.43
CA GLU A 363 1.16 -21.19 -6.73
C GLU A 363 0.90 -22.64 -7.21
N VAL A 364 0.62 -23.54 -6.25
CA VAL A 364 0.29 -24.94 -6.50
C VAL A 364 -0.95 -25.31 -5.69
N SER A 365 -1.96 -25.86 -6.34
CA SER A 365 -3.25 -26.09 -5.70
C SER A 365 -3.69 -27.56 -5.71
N GLY A 366 -2.80 -28.51 -5.98
CA GLY A 366 -3.12 -29.94 -6.13
C GLY A 366 -2.00 -30.85 -5.63
N ILE A 367 -1.36 -31.61 -6.51
CA ILE A 367 -0.29 -32.55 -6.15
C ILE A 367 1.07 -31.90 -6.34
N TRP A 368 1.94 -32.01 -5.33
CA TRP A 368 3.37 -31.79 -5.46
C TRP A 368 4.11 -33.12 -5.32
N SER A 369 4.64 -33.66 -6.41
CA SER A 369 5.37 -34.94 -6.41
C SER A 369 6.81 -34.74 -6.85
N ASN A 370 7.74 -34.92 -5.93
CA ASN A 370 9.18 -34.79 -6.19
C ASN A 370 9.90 -36.15 -6.10
N ALA A 371 9.93 -36.87 -7.22
CA ALA A 371 10.76 -38.06 -7.42
C ALA A 371 12.03 -37.75 -8.25
N GLY A 372 12.33 -36.47 -8.50
CA GLY A 372 13.50 -35.98 -9.22
C GLY A 372 14.32 -35.04 -8.35
N THR A 373 14.45 -33.78 -8.76
CA THR A 373 15.09 -32.75 -7.94
C THR A 373 14.35 -31.43 -8.07
N TYR A 374 13.98 -30.85 -6.95
CA TYR A 374 13.53 -29.47 -6.84
C TYR A 374 14.62 -28.62 -6.19
N ILE A 375 14.81 -27.39 -6.68
CA ILE A 375 15.78 -26.41 -6.18
C ILE A 375 15.02 -25.12 -5.91
N ALA A 376 15.14 -24.57 -4.71
CA ALA A 376 14.60 -23.26 -4.37
C ALA A 376 15.75 -22.27 -4.24
N LEU A 377 15.77 -21.21 -5.06
CA LEU A 377 16.74 -20.12 -4.91
C LEU A 377 16.27 -19.11 -3.83
N PRO A 378 17.18 -18.26 -3.29
CA PRO A 378 16.83 -17.30 -2.26
C PRO A 378 15.61 -16.44 -2.60
N GLY A 379 14.72 -16.27 -1.64
CA GLY A 379 13.48 -15.49 -1.81
C GLY A 379 12.34 -16.20 -2.54
N SER A 380 12.60 -17.29 -3.25
CA SER A 380 11.55 -18.03 -3.99
C SER A 380 10.42 -18.52 -3.09
N GLN A 381 9.18 -18.50 -3.59
CA GLN A 381 7.98 -18.82 -2.84
C GLN A 381 7.13 -19.85 -3.54
N ILE A 382 6.83 -20.94 -2.84
CA ILE A 382 5.77 -21.86 -3.23
C ILE A 382 4.55 -21.57 -2.37
N VAL A 383 3.44 -21.23 -3.02
CA VAL A 383 2.17 -20.91 -2.37
C VAL A 383 1.20 -22.06 -2.59
N PHE A 384 0.78 -22.69 -1.51
CA PHE A 384 -0.31 -23.66 -1.51
C PHE A 384 -1.64 -22.95 -1.34
N SER A 385 -2.58 -23.24 -2.25
CA SER A 385 -3.89 -22.59 -2.29
C SER A 385 -5.02 -23.57 -2.54
N ASP A 386 -6.22 -23.17 -2.13
CA ASP A 386 -7.47 -23.88 -2.38
C ASP A 386 -8.10 -23.56 -3.75
N ARG A 387 -7.32 -22.96 -4.67
CA ARG A 387 -7.80 -22.40 -5.93
C ARG A 387 -8.58 -23.40 -6.78
N PHE A 388 -8.13 -24.65 -6.84
CA PHE A 388 -8.75 -25.70 -7.64
C PHE A 388 -9.21 -26.90 -6.82
N VAL A 389 -8.47 -27.28 -5.77
CA VAL A 389 -8.91 -28.31 -4.82
C VAL A 389 -8.66 -27.89 -3.39
N SER A 390 -9.47 -28.40 -2.47
CA SER A 390 -9.33 -28.16 -1.03
C SER A 390 -8.33 -29.12 -0.35
N THR A 391 -7.61 -29.96 -1.12
CA THR A 391 -6.64 -30.90 -0.55
C THR A 391 -5.41 -31.00 -1.42
N ILE A 392 -4.29 -30.53 -0.87
CA ILE A 392 -2.98 -30.58 -1.50
C ILE A 392 -2.24 -31.81 -0.97
N LYS A 393 -1.56 -32.54 -1.85
CA LYS A 393 -0.80 -33.75 -1.48
C LYS A 393 0.65 -33.63 -1.89
N LEU A 394 1.55 -33.85 -0.94
CA LEU A 394 2.99 -33.81 -1.16
C LEU A 394 3.58 -35.23 -1.12
N TYR A 395 4.37 -35.56 -2.13
CA TYR A 395 5.11 -36.81 -2.26
C TYR A 395 6.60 -36.55 -2.46
N GLY A 396 7.43 -37.36 -1.81
CA GLY A 396 8.88 -37.25 -1.86
C GLY A 396 9.45 -36.08 -1.05
N ASN A 397 10.78 -36.10 -0.86
CA ASN A 397 11.48 -35.07 -0.10
C ASN A 397 11.59 -33.78 -0.93
N SER A 398 11.31 -32.62 -0.33
CA SER A 398 11.45 -31.31 -0.98
C SER A 398 12.04 -30.28 -0.03
N THR A 399 12.90 -29.41 -0.57
CA THR A 399 13.46 -28.25 0.15
C THR A 399 12.94 -26.98 -0.50
N PHE A 400 12.25 -26.14 0.28
CA PHE A 400 11.70 -24.84 -0.12
C PHE A 400 12.49 -23.70 0.53
N PHE A 401 12.50 -22.53 -0.09
CA PHE A 401 12.98 -21.31 0.54
C PHE A 401 11.84 -20.68 1.34
N ASN A 402 10.77 -20.25 0.68
CA ASN A 402 9.51 -19.89 1.33
C ASN A 402 8.41 -20.88 0.96
N LEU A 403 7.69 -21.39 1.97
CA LEU A 403 6.49 -22.21 1.79
C LEU A 403 5.31 -21.55 2.52
N LEU A 404 4.28 -21.19 1.76
CA LEU A 404 3.14 -20.43 2.27
C LEU A 404 1.84 -21.17 2.02
N CYS A 405 0.93 -21.07 2.96
CA CYS A 405 -0.48 -21.39 2.83
C CYS A 405 -1.26 -20.44 3.73
N SER A 406 -2.26 -19.75 3.19
CA SER A 406 -3.11 -18.84 3.96
C SER A 406 -4.55 -18.95 3.50
N GLY A 407 -5.49 -19.05 4.43
CA GLY A 407 -6.91 -19.28 4.15
C GLY A 407 -7.37 -20.71 4.47
N GLY A 408 -8.58 -21.04 4.01
CA GLY A 408 -9.29 -22.29 4.29
C GLY A 408 -10.78 -22.14 4.00
N PRO A 409 -11.56 -23.24 3.86
CA PRO A 409 -11.23 -24.60 4.29
C PRO A 409 -10.38 -25.42 3.32
N MET A 410 -9.21 -25.88 3.78
CA MET A 410 -8.30 -26.72 3.00
C MET A 410 -7.41 -27.63 3.86
N SER A 411 -6.84 -28.64 3.22
CA SER A 411 -5.94 -29.62 3.84
C SER A 411 -4.63 -29.74 3.07
N ILE A 412 -3.51 -29.79 3.78
CA ILE A 412 -2.19 -30.13 3.22
C ILE A 412 -1.77 -31.46 3.82
N LEU A 413 -1.60 -32.47 2.96
CA LEU A 413 -1.28 -33.83 3.36
C LEU A 413 0.10 -34.25 2.83
N PHE A 414 0.96 -34.75 3.71
CA PHE A 414 2.32 -35.17 3.39
C PHE A 414 2.48 -36.69 3.37
N GLU A 415 3.30 -37.21 2.44
CA GLU A 415 3.66 -38.62 2.40
C GLU A 415 4.46 -39.03 3.66
N PRO A 416 4.09 -40.13 4.34
CA PRO A 416 4.79 -40.61 5.52
C PRO A 416 6.29 -40.77 5.31
N ALA A 417 7.07 -40.50 6.37
CA ALA A 417 8.53 -40.60 6.41
C ALA A 417 9.32 -39.70 5.42
N THR A 418 8.65 -38.95 4.55
CA THR A 418 9.29 -37.92 3.72
C THR A 418 9.54 -36.65 4.52
N THR A 419 10.54 -35.89 4.09
CA THR A 419 10.97 -34.65 4.74
C THR A 419 10.71 -33.45 3.84
N THR A 420 9.89 -32.54 4.36
CA THR A 420 9.77 -31.17 3.85
C THR A 420 10.74 -30.29 4.62
N THR A 421 11.62 -29.58 3.91
CA THR A 421 12.64 -28.69 4.52
C THR A 421 12.39 -27.25 4.13
N ILE A 422 12.54 -26.32 5.06
CA ILE A 422 12.63 -24.89 4.83
C ILE A 422 14.08 -24.48 5.08
N ASP A 423 14.72 -23.92 4.05
CA ASP A 423 16.17 -23.67 4.03
C ASP A 423 16.60 -22.42 4.82
N GLU A 424 17.92 -22.22 4.95
CA GLU A 424 18.53 -21.08 5.65
C GLU A 424 17.95 -19.73 5.19
N GLY A 425 17.46 -18.92 6.14
CA GLY A 425 16.87 -17.60 5.89
C GLY A 425 15.47 -17.61 5.26
N GLY A 426 14.86 -18.78 5.07
CA GLY A 426 13.52 -18.95 4.51
C GLY A 426 12.36 -18.64 5.46
N SER A 427 11.14 -18.93 5.01
CA SER A 427 9.90 -18.70 5.79
C SER A 427 8.87 -19.81 5.60
N LEU A 428 8.29 -20.27 6.72
CA LEU A 428 7.11 -21.13 6.74
C LEU A 428 5.89 -20.35 7.21
N ILE A 429 4.87 -20.20 6.37
CA ILE A 429 3.61 -19.54 6.76
C ILE A 429 2.48 -20.52 6.57
N PHE A 430 1.85 -20.95 7.66
CA PHE A 430 0.57 -21.65 7.65
C PHE A 430 -0.42 -20.85 8.49
N HIS A 431 -1.37 -20.20 7.82
CA HIS A 431 -2.31 -19.28 8.48
C HIS A 431 -3.75 -19.60 8.08
N GLY A 432 -4.51 -20.24 8.96
CA GLY A 432 -5.93 -20.48 8.74
C GLY A 432 -6.78 -19.21 8.90
N PRO A 433 -8.05 -19.21 8.46
CA PRO A 433 -8.98 -18.11 8.73
C PRO A 433 -9.25 -17.99 10.24
N THR A 434 -9.54 -16.79 10.71
CA THR A 434 -9.72 -16.50 12.14
C THR A 434 -10.83 -17.36 12.74
N SER A 435 -10.56 -17.99 13.88
CA SER A 435 -11.50 -18.73 14.76
C SER A 435 -12.01 -20.13 14.37
N THR A 436 -11.73 -20.67 13.18
CA THR A 436 -12.36 -21.94 12.73
C THR A 436 -11.43 -23.16 12.57
N TYR A 437 -10.11 -22.99 12.64
CA TYR A 437 -9.11 -24.07 12.38
C TYR A 437 -9.28 -24.74 11.00
N ASP A 438 -9.82 -24.02 10.01
CA ASP A 438 -10.16 -24.56 8.69
C ASP A 438 -8.95 -24.91 7.80
N LEU A 439 -7.72 -24.67 8.27
CA LEU A 439 -6.49 -25.15 7.64
C LEU A 439 -5.96 -26.37 8.37
N PHE A 440 -6.13 -27.55 7.78
CA PHE A 440 -5.61 -28.82 8.31
C PHE A 440 -4.25 -29.17 7.69
N VAL A 441 -3.28 -29.56 8.51
CA VAL A 441 -1.94 -29.98 8.09
C VAL A 441 -1.63 -31.35 8.69
N GLY A 442 -1.51 -32.38 7.85
CA GLY A 442 -1.43 -33.75 8.33
C GLY A 442 -0.73 -34.74 7.40
N SER A 443 -0.82 -36.02 7.75
CA SER A 443 -0.27 -37.12 6.95
C SER A 443 -1.29 -37.65 5.93
N ILE A 444 -0.80 -38.14 4.77
CA ILE A 444 -1.64 -38.88 3.80
C ILE A 444 -2.13 -40.20 4.41
N THR A 445 -1.32 -40.84 5.28
CA THR A 445 -1.66 -42.08 5.96
C THR A 445 -1.80 -41.78 7.46
N GLN A 446 -3.05 -41.77 7.95
CA GLN A 446 -3.34 -41.46 9.34
C GLN A 446 -2.56 -42.37 10.31
N GLY A 447 -1.94 -41.76 11.32
CA GLY A 447 -1.11 -42.41 12.34
C GLY A 447 0.35 -42.62 11.97
N GLU A 448 0.76 -42.29 10.73
CA GLU A 448 2.16 -42.34 10.30
C GLU A 448 2.73 -40.94 10.10
N GLN A 449 3.83 -40.63 10.81
CA GLN A 449 4.37 -39.28 10.83
C GLN A 449 5.05 -38.87 9.52
N TRP A 450 4.81 -37.63 9.10
CA TRP A 450 5.61 -36.90 8.11
C TRP A 450 6.66 -36.03 8.80
N LYS A 451 7.73 -35.62 8.11
CA LYS A 451 8.82 -34.84 8.72
C LYS A 451 8.86 -33.40 8.22
N LEU A 452 9.00 -32.45 9.14
CA LEU A 452 9.25 -31.04 8.86
C LEU A 452 10.61 -30.63 9.42
N LYS A 453 11.48 -30.08 8.57
CA LYS A 453 12.75 -29.51 8.99
C LYS A 453 12.75 -28.01 8.74
N LEU A 454 12.56 -27.21 9.79
CA LEU A 454 12.79 -25.76 9.75
C LEU A 454 14.23 -25.46 10.16
N ASP A 455 15.00 -24.80 9.28
CA ASP A 455 16.34 -24.31 9.63
C ASP A 455 16.30 -23.29 10.77
N GLY A 456 17.36 -23.22 11.59
CA GLY A 456 17.39 -22.35 12.77
C GLY A 456 17.44 -20.85 12.49
N THR A 457 17.70 -20.46 11.24
CA THR A 457 17.65 -19.06 10.78
C THR A 457 16.37 -18.71 10.03
N ALA A 458 15.54 -19.72 9.70
CA ALA A 458 14.28 -19.52 9.02
C ALA A 458 13.19 -19.02 9.99
N SER A 459 12.29 -18.19 9.46
CA SER A 459 11.13 -17.70 10.21
C SER A 459 9.92 -18.63 10.06
N HIS A 460 8.99 -18.58 11.01
CA HIS A 460 7.71 -19.25 10.85
C HIS A 460 6.55 -18.42 11.42
N THR A 461 5.38 -18.55 10.81
CA THR A 461 4.09 -18.08 11.34
C THR A 461 3.10 -19.20 11.15
N ILE A 462 2.66 -19.79 12.26
CA ILE A 462 1.74 -20.92 12.28
C ILE A 462 0.56 -20.52 13.15
N GLN A 463 -0.57 -20.17 12.52
CA GLN A 463 -1.72 -19.55 13.18
C GLN A 463 -3.05 -20.12 12.70
N PHE A 464 -3.99 -20.38 13.62
CA PHE A 464 -5.33 -20.89 13.29
C PHE A 464 -5.32 -22.19 12.46
N VAL A 465 -4.34 -23.06 12.72
CA VAL A 465 -4.18 -24.34 12.01
C VAL A 465 -4.51 -25.53 12.91
N GLU A 466 -5.00 -26.61 12.31
CA GLU A 466 -5.05 -27.92 12.93
C GLU A 466 -3.89 -28.78 12.41
N VAL A 467 -3.10 -29.37 13.32
CA VAL A 467 -1.92 -30.17 12.97
C VAL A 467 -2.05 -31.60 13.52
N GLU A 468 -1.77 -32.60 12.69
CA GLU A 468 -1.75 -34.03 13.07
C GLU A 468 -0.53 -34.74 12.44
N ASP A 469 -0.01 -35.77 13.13
CA ASP A 469 1.01 -36.69 12.62
C ASP A 469 2.31 -36.02 12.12
N SER A 470 2.76 -34.93 12.75
CA SER A 470 3.98 -34.20 12.33
C SER A 470 5.20 -34.46 13.22
N ASP A 471 6.34 -34.82 12.64
CA ASP A 471 7.64 -34.85 13.32
C ASP A 471 8.52 -33.67 12.90
N ALA A 472 8.58 -32.63 13.73
CA ALA A 472 9.44 -31.46 13.53
C ALA A 472 10.83 -31.58 14.19
N SER A 473 11.16 -32.73 14.78
CA SER A 473 12.45 -32.94 15.48
C SER A 473 13.72 -32.79 14.63
N PRO A 474 13.69 -32.90 13.28
CA PRO A 474 14.86 -32.57 12.46
C PRO A 474 15.25 -31.08 12.44
N GLY A 475 14.36 -30.18 12.88
CA GLY A 475 14.56 -28.72 12.88
C GLY A 475 14.37 -28.08 14.27
N VAL A 476 14.09 -26.77 14.30
CA VAL A 476 13.72 -26.06 15.53
C VAL A 476 12.31 -26.42 16.01
N GLU A 477 12.02 -26.23 17.30
CA GLU A 477 10.66 -26.36 17.84
C GLU A 477 9.74 -25.33 17.18
N LEU A 478 8.53 -25.78 16.80
CA LEU A 478 7.53 -24.94 16.12
C LEU A 478 6.45 -24.49 17.08
N LEU A 479 6.14 -23.20 17.06
CA LEU A 479 5.05 -22.62 17.86
C LEU A 479 3.81 -22.42 17.00
N GLY A 480 2.76 -23.20 17.30
CA GLY A 480 1.41 -22.99 16.77
C GLY A 480 0.63 -22.03 17.67
N LEU A 481 0.45 -20.78 17.21
CA LEU A 481 -0.34 -19.78 17.92
C LEU A 481 -1.81 -19.91 17.52
N PHE A 482 -2.73 -20.03 18.47
CA PHE A 482 -4.14 -20.31 18.17
C PHE A 482 -4.28 -21.56 17.29
N ALA A 483 -3.47 -22.58 17.54
CA ALA A 483 -3.42 -23.80 16.73
C ALA A 483 -3.94 -24.98 17.56
N LYS A 484 -4.60 -25.92 16.87
CA LYS A 484 -5.14 -27.14 17.45
C LYS A 484 -4.18 -28.29 17.24
N ASP A 485 -3.80 -28.93 18.35
CA ASP A 485 -3.06 -30.20 18.34
C ASP A 485 -4.05 -31.37 18.23
N SER A 486 -4.06 -32.05 17.08
CA SER A 486 -4.88 -33.26 16.85
C SER A 486 -4.11 -34.56 17.11
N GLY A 487 -2.89 -34.47 17.64
CA GLY A 487 -2.12 -35.59 18.16
C GLY A 487 -0.98 -36.07 17.26
N ASN A 488 -0.09 -36.87 17.86
CA ASN A 488 1.10 -37.44 17.22
C ASN A 488 2.08 -36.40 16.64
N ASN A 489 2.14 -35.22 17.26
CA ASN A 489 3.05 -34.13 16.90
C ASN A 489 4.30 -34.12 17.81
N LEU A 490 5.51 -34.11 17.24
CA LEU A 490 6.78 -34.08 17.97
C LEU A 490 7.55 -32.78 17.67
N ASN A 491 8.13 -32.16 18.70
CA ASN A 491 8.86 -30.87 18.61
C ASN A 491 7.94 -29.68 18.25
N TRP A 492 6.75 -29.65 18.84
CA TRP A 492 5.73 -28.61 18.69
C TRP A 492 5.29 -28.06 20.05
N SER A 493 4.94 -26.78 20.09
CA SER A 493 4.25 -26.11 21.20
C SER A 493 2.97 -25.44 20.67
N PHE A 494 1.86 -25.55 21.39
CA PHE A 494 0.56 -25.02 20.99
C PHE A 494 0.00 -24.05 22.03
N ASN A 495 -0.48 -22.88 21.59
CA ASN A 495 -1.29 -21.95 22.40
C ASN A 495 -2.75 -22.01 21.94
N SER A 496 -3.67 -22.37 22.84
CA SER A 496 -5.02 -22.82 22.50
C SER A 496 -6.16 -21.84 22.85
N ASN A 497 -5.91 -20.69 23.49
CA ASN A 497 -6.96 -19.73 23.89
C ASN A 497 -7.17 -18.65 22.82
N PRO A 498 -8.23 -18.73 21.98
CA PRO A 498 -8.45 -17.79 20.89
C PRO A 498 -8.85 -16.37 21.39
N PRO A 499 -8.72 -15.34 20.54
CA PRO A 499 -9.32 -14.02 20.77
C PRO A 499 -10.86 -14.09 20.85
N GLY A 500 -11.49 -13.15 21.56
CA GLY A 500 -12.95 -12.97 21.55
C GLY A 500 -13.68 -13.35 22.85
N GLY A 501 -12.96 -13.70 23.91
CA GLY A 501 -13.55 -14.09 25.20
C GLY A 501 -13.44 -13.01 26.27
N GLU A 502 -14.04 -13.25 27.43
CA GLU A 502 -13.84 -12.39 28.61
C GLU A 502 -12.45 -12.68 29.22
N ASN A 503 -11.52 -11.73 29.12
CA ASN A 503 -10.20 -11.79 29.73
C ASN A 503 -10.18 -10.92 30.99
N VAL A 504 -10.02 -11.55 32.14
CA VAL A 504 -10.16 -10.93 33.46
C VAL A 504 -8.78 -10.58 34.01
N TRP A 505 -8.63 -9.35 34.51
CA TRP A 505 -7.43 -8.95 35.25
C TRP A 505 -7.40 -9.65 36.61
N GLU A 506 -6.35 -10.41 36.86
CA GLU A 506 -6.11 -11.09 38.13
C GLU A 506 -5.05 -10.37 38.98
N GLY A 507 -4.09 -9.68 38.34
CA GLY A 507 -3.06 -8.90 39.03
C GLY A 507 -2.17 -9.71 39.97
N ASN A 508 -1.94 -11.00 39.64
CA ASN A 508 -1.26 -11.97 40.51
C ASN A 508 0.22 -11.62 40.79
N ILE A 509 0.88 -10.93 39.88
CA ILE A 509 2.33 -10.65 39.96
C ILE A 509 2.59 -9.19 40.34
N ASP A 510 2.08 -8.27 39.53
CA ASP A 510 2.26 -6.82 39.68
C ASP A 510 1.19 -6.07 38.86
N ALA A 511 1.36 -4.76 38.72
CA ALA A 511 0.45 -3.87 37.99
C ALA A 511 0.68 -3.85 36.46
N ASP A 512 1.68 -4.55 35.91
CA ASP A 512 2.06 -4.42 34.50
C ASP A 512 1.05 -5.13 33.58
N TRP A 513 0.27 -4.36 32.82
CA TRP A 513 -0.74 -4.84 31.86
C TRP A 513 -0.19 -5.89 30.89
N ARG A 514 1.10 -5.84 30.57
CA ARG A 514 1.72 -6.69 29.53
C ARG A 514 2.07 -8.10 30.01
N LYS A 515 1.92 -8.39 31.30
CA LYS A 515 2.27 -9.71 31.84
C LYS A 515 1.13 -10.70 31.70
N ASN A 516 1.37 -11.75 30.92
CA ASN A 516 0.45 -12.87 30.73
C ASN A 516 -0.10 -13.45 32.04
N ASP A 517 0.76 -13.58 33.06
CA ASP A 517 0.40 -14.16 34.38
C ASP A 517 -0.59 -13.29 35.19
N ASN A 518 -0.83 -12.04 34.76
CA ASN A 518 -1.84 -11.16 35.37
C ASN A 518 -3.23 -11.33 34.73
N TRP A 519 -3.41 -12.22 33.75
CA TRP A 519 -4.63 -12.39 32.95
C TRP A 519 -5.16 -13.82 32.98
N SER A 520 -6.49 -13.96 33.06
CA SER A 520 -7.16 -15.28 33.13
C SER A 520 -6.95 -16.18 31.91
N PHE A 521 -6.66 -15.61 30.74
CA PHE A 521 -6.31 -16.38 29.54
C PHE A 521 -4.81 -16.70 29.42
N GLU A 522 -4.01 -16.34 30.42
CA GLU A 522 -2.55 -16.45 30.40
C GLU A 522 -1.94 -15.72 29.17
N ARG A 523 -2.61 -14.65 28.74
CA ARG A 523 -2.20 -13.74 27.66
C ARG A 523 -2.79 -12.35 27.85
N VAL A 524 -2.07 -11.34 27.37
CA VAL A 524 -2.56 -9.95 27.29
C VAL A 524 -3.82 -9.89 26.40
N PRO A 525 -4.80 -9.02 26.73
CA PRO A 525 -5.99 -8.79 25.91
C PRO A 525 -5.67 -8.38 24.48
N MET A 526 -6.53 -8.80 23.55
CA MET A 526 -6.51 -8.48 22.13
C MET A 526 -7.76 -7.67 21.75
N GLU A 527 -7.80 -7.16 20.51
CA GLU A 527 -8.87 -6.29 20.01
C GLU A 527 -10.27 -6.91 20.15
N GLU A 528 -10.39 -8.23 20.01
CA GLU A 528 -11.66 -8.95 20.11
C GLU A 528 -12.07 -9.27 21.56
N ASP A 529 -11.18 -9.14 22.54
CA ASP A 529 -11.47 -9.57 23.91
C ASP A 529 -12.34 -8.57 24.67
N SER A 530 -13.23 -9.10 25.52
CA SER A 530 -13.93 -8.33 26.54
C SER A 530 -13.08 -8.28 27.81
N VAL A 531 -12.69 -7.09 28.25
CA VAL A 531 -11.82 -6.93 29.42
C VAL A 531 -12.64 -6.58 30.66
N ARG A 532 -12.40 -7.32 31.74
CA ARG A 532 -12.99 -7.06 33.06
C ARG A 532 -11.91 -6.82 34.11
N ILE A 533 -12.00 -5.69 34.81
CA ILE A 533 -11.06 -5.28 35.86
C ILE A 533 -11.78 -5.30 37.21
N PRO A 534 -11.65 -6.39 37.99
CA PRO A 534 -12.15 -6.48 39.35
C PRO A 534 -11.18 -5.84 40.35
N VAL A 535 -11.59 -5.78 41.62
CA VAL A 535 -10.70 -5.40 42.72
C VAL A 535 -9.65 -6.49 42.95
N THR A 536 -8.38 -6.17 42.73
CA THR A 536 -7.25 -7.08 42.97
C THR A 536 -6.20 -6.43 43.88
N ALA A 537 -5.10 -7.16 44.15
CA ALA A 537 -4.01 -6.61 44.96
C ALA A 537 -3.19 -5.54 44.22
N ASN A 538 -3.20 -5.58 42.88
CA ASN A 538 -2.43 -4.70 42.02
C ASN A 538 -3.35 -4.15 40.91
N ASP A 539 -3.75 -2.88 41.02
CA ASP A 539 -4.53 -2.21 39.98
C ASP A 539 -3.74 -2.16 38.65
N PRO A 540 -4.36 -2.48 37.51
CA PRO A 540 -3.68 -2.50 36.23
C PRO A 540 -3.18 -1.12 35.80
N GLN A 541 -1.97 -1.13 35.21
CA GLN A 541 -1.30 0.03 34.65
C GLN A 541 -0.91 -0.27 33.21
N LEU A 542 -1.40 0.52 32.25
CA LEU A 542 -0.94 0.41 30.88
C LEU A 542 0.55 0.76 30.80
N MET A 543 1.29 -0.01 30.01
CA MET A 543 2.72 0.17 29.77
C MET A 543 3.07 -0.18 28.32
N GLY A 544 4.06 0.52 27.77
CA GLY A 544 4.58 0.24 26.42
C GLY A 544 3.81 0.93 25.30
N ILE A 545 2.81 0.25 24.74
CA ILE A 545 2.08 0.70 23.54
C ILE A 545 0.59 0.93 23.84
N PRO A 546 -0.11 1.78 23.05
CA PRO A 546 -1.56 1.91 23.11
C PRO A 546 -2.29 0.57 23.04
N GLN A 547 -3.45 0.47 23.67
CA GLN A 547 -4.24 -0.76 23.74
C GLN A 547 -5.56 -0.62 22.97
N THR A 548 -5.94 -1.70 22.29
CA THR A 548 -7.25 -1.85 21.65
C THR A 548 -7.89 -3.14 22.16
N VAL A 549 -9.12 -3.06 22.67
CA VAL A 549 -9.92 -4.20 23.14
C VAL A 549 -11.39 -4.01 22.74
N SER A 550 -12.22 -5.03 22.89
CA SER A 550 -13.63 -4.97 22.46
C SER A 550 -14.46 -4.16 23.45
N THR A 551 -14.61 -4.68 24.66
CA THR A 551 -15.30 -3.99 25.77
C THR A 551 -14.36 -3.83 26.95
N LEU A 552 -14.65 -2.85 27.81
CA LEU A 552 -13.97 -2.70 29.09
C LEU A 552 -14.98 -2.43 30.21
N THR A 553 -14.94 -3.27 31.24
CA THR A 553 -15.68 -3.06 32.50
C THR A 553 -14.71 -2.88 33.66
N ILE A 554 -14.76 -1.73 34.34
CA ILE A 554 -14.04 -1.47 35.59
C ILE A 554 -15.03 -1.58 36.76
N GLU A 555 -14.84 -2.57 37.63
CA GLU A 555 -15.76 -2.84 38.73
C GLU A 555 -15.68 -1.80 39.85
N GLU A 556 -16.71 -1.76 40.70
CA GLU A 556 -16.78 -0.86 41.86
C GLU A 556 -15.53 -1.01 42.74
N ASN A 557 -14.88 0.11 43.06
CA ASN A 557 -13.62 0.20 43.82
C ASN A 557 -12.34 -0.33 43.11
N ALA A 558 -12.41 -0.77 41.85
CA ALA A 558 -11.23 -1.08 41.05
C ALA A 558 -10.73 0.16 40.29
N THR A 559 -9.45 0.19 39.93
CA THR A 559 -8.87 1.32 39.16
C THR A 559 -8.08 0.85 37.95
N LEU A 560 -8.24 1.52 36.81
CA LEU A 560 -7.33 1.41 35.66
C LEU A 560 -6.56 2.73 35.48
N PHE A 561 -5.24 2.63 35.38
CA PHE A 561 -4.36 3.76 35.05
C PHE A 561 -3.85 3.65 33.62
N LEU A 562 -4.11 4.68 32.80
CA LEU A 562 -3.65 4.70 31.40
C LEU A 562 -2.17 5.11 31.23
N ASN A 563 -1.58 5.79 32.23
CA ASN A 563 -0.14 6.11 32.27
C ASN A 563 0.42 6.74 30.96
N GLY A 564 -0.32 7.67 30.35
CA GLY A 564 0.12 8.34 29.11
C GLY A 564 -0.10 7.54 27.83
N LEU A 565 -0.84 6.42 27.88
CA LEU A 565 -1.14 5.58 26.71
C LEU A 565 -2.61 5.64 26.31
N ASP A 566 -2.84 5.70 25.00
CA ASP A 566 -4.19 5.71 24.42
C ASP A 566 -4.90 4.36 24.62
N LEU A 567 -6.22 4.43 24.76
CA LEU A 567 -7.10 3.28 24.88
C LEU A 567 -8.22 3.36 23.84
N THR A 568 -8.37 2.32 23.03
CA THR A 568 -9.45 2.19 22.05
C THR A 568 -10.36 1.02 22.39
N LEU A 569 -11.66 1.26 22.41
CA LEU A 569 -12.70 0.26 22.63
C LEU A 569 -13.56 0.14 21.38
N THR A 570 -13.60 -1.05 20.79
CA THR A 570 -14.40 -1.28 19.57
C THR A 570 -15.89 -1.39 19.85
N GLU A 571 -16.28 -1.60 21.11
CA GLU A 571 -17.65 -1.58 21.59
C GLU A 571 -17.81 -0.66 22.83
N ASP A 572 -18.36 -1.18 23.93
CA ASP A 572 -18.81 -0.42 25.10
C ASP A 572 -17.73 -0.22 26.17
N LEU A 573 -17.84 0.91 26.88
CA LEU A 573 -17.10 1.21 28.11
C LEU A 573 -18.07 1.30 29.29
N VAL A 574 -17.81 0.51 30.33
CA VAL A 574 -18.56 0.55 31.61
C VAL A 574 -17.59 0.84 32.75
N VAL A 575 -17.81 1.94 33.47
CA VAL A 575 -16.95 2.35 34.60
C VAL A 575 -17.79 2.47 35.87
N HIS A 576 -17.71 1.45 36.72
CA HIS A 576 -18.22 1.46 38.09
C HIS A 576 -17.12 1.86 39.11
N GLY A 577 -15.86 1.60 38.78
CA GLY A 577 -14.68 1.98 39.56
C GLY A 577 -14.10 3.33 39.14
N THR A 578 -12.78 3.37 38.92
CA THR A 578 -12.07 4.59 38.46
C THR A 578 -11.29 4.32 37.18
N LEU A 579 -11.47 5.18 36.18
CA LEU A 579 -10.56 5.29 35.03
C LEU A 579 -9.73 6.56 35.19
N SER A 580 -8.39 6.43 35.22
CA SER A 580 -7.49 7.55 35.49
C SER A 580 -6.50 7.79 34.36
N THR A 581 -6.41 9.04 33.92
CA THR A 581 -5.38 9.56 33.01
C THR A 581 -4.32 10.34 33.79
N VAL A 582 -3.19 10.66 33.14
CA VAL A 582 -2.08 11.43 33.71
C VAL A 582 -1.63 12.57 32.78
N GLU A 583 -1.67 12.40 31.47
CA GLU A 583 -1.10 13.33 30.48
C GLU A 583 -2.12 13.71 29.37
N ASN A 584 -1.83 13.38 28.11
CA ASN A 584 -2.64 13.74 26.93
C ASN A 584 -3.22 12.49 26.25
N GLU A 585 -3.64 11.50 27.04
CA GLU A 585 -4.19 10.25 26.51
C GLU A 585 -5.46 10.49 25.67
N ILE A 586 -5.60 9.72 24.59
CA ILE A 586 -6.83 9.65 23.80
C ILE A 586 -7.58 8.36 24.18
N ILE A 587 -8.80 8.53 24.70
CA ILE A 587 -9.73 7.43 24.93
C ILE A 587 -10.78 7.45 23.83
N THR A 588 -10.84 6.40 23.02
CA THR A 588 -11.85 6.27 21.96
C THR A 588 -12.82 5.14 22.27
N VAL A 589 -14.11 5.46 22.32
CA VAL A 589 -15.20 4.50 22.52
C VAL A 589 -16.09 4.50 21.27
N GLN A 590 -16.11 3.38 20.55
CA GLN A 590 -16.87 3.28 19.29
C GLN A 590 -18.38 3.10 19.53
N ASN A 591 -18.80 2.55 20.68
CA ASN A 591 -20.19 2.39 21.05
C ASN A 591 -20.51 3.21 22.31
N ASN A 592 -21.10 2.63 23.36
CA ASN A 592 -21.67 3.38 24.47
C ASN A 592 -20.70 3.56 25.64
N LEU A 593 -20.86 4.65 26.38
CA LEU A 593 -20.23 4.89 27.68
C LEU A 593 -21.27 4.92 28.80
N MET A 594 -21.10 4.06 29.81
CA MET A 594 -21.82 4.11 31.07
C MET A 594 -20.87 4.39 32.24
N LEU A 595 -21.17 5.40 33.04
CA LEU A 595 -20.38 5.81 34.20
C LEU A 595 -21.25 5.89 35.46
N THR A 596 -21.01 4.99 36.42
CA THR A 596 -21.49 5.12 37.81
C THR A 596 -20.35 5.30 38.81
N GLY A 597 -19.11 5.23 38.34
CA GLY A 597 -17.88 5.43 39.11
C GLY A 597 -17.27 6.80 38.89
N THR A 598 -15.95 6.87 38.72
CA THR A 598 -15.19 8.12 38.52
C THR A 598 -14.38 8.12 37.23
N LEU A 599 -14.49 9.17 36.43
CA LEU A 599 -13.50 9.52 35.42
C LEU A 599 -12.56 10.59 36.00
N ASN A 600 -11.31 10.21 36.21
CA ASN A 600 -10.26 11.10 36.69
C ASN A 600 -9.37 11.55 35.52
N LEU A 601 -9.76 12.65 34.87
CA LEU A 601 -9.18 13.14 33.63
C LEU A 601 -8.07 14.17 33.91
N ASN A 602 -6.98 13.74 34.55
CA ASN A 602 -5.82 14.59 34.79
C ASN A 602 -5.08 14.91 33.49
N GLY A 603 -4.45 16.08 33.44
CA GLY A 603 -3.73 16.55 32.26
C GLY A 603 -4.67 17.21 31.24
N SER A 604 -4.50 16.87 29.97
CA SER A 604 -5.33 17.37 28.85
C SER A 604 -5.76 16.23 27.92
N PRO A 605 -6.40 15.17 28.43
CA PRO A 605 -6.81 14.03 27.61
C PRO A 605 -7.98 14.37 26.69
N GLU A 606 -8.13 13.61 25.61
CA GLU A 606 -9.28 13.67 24.71
C GLU A 606 -10.13 12.40 24.83
N PHE A 607 -11.42 12.58 25.09
CA PHE A 607 -12.39 11.49 25.18
C PHE A 607 -13.30 11.52 23.95
N VAL A 608 -13.12 10.58 23.03
CA VAL A 608 -13.85 10.48 21.76
C VAL A 608 -14.94 9.42 21.87
N LEU A 609 -16.21 9.83 21.82
CA LEU A 609 -17.37 8.93 21.93
C LEU A 609 -18.20 8.92 20.66
N LYS A 610 -18.57 7.72 20.16
CA LYS A 610 -19.41 7.55 18.96
C LYS A 610 -20.79 6.94 19.18
N GLY A 611 -21.07 6.38 20.37
CA GLY A 611 -22.41 5.93 20.79
C GLY A 611 -22.99 6.77 21.92
N ASP A 612 -23.92 6.21 22.69
CA ASP A 612 -24.66 6.92 23.74
C ASP A 612 -23.81 7.15 25.00
N LEU A 613 -24.15 8.21 25.74
CA LEU A 613 -23.49 8.61 26.99
C LEU A 613 -24.50 8.57 28.14
N ASP A 614 -24.16 7.83 29.20
CA ASP A 614 -24.88 7.85 30.47
C ASP A 614 -23.91 8.08 31.64
N LEU A 615 -23.94 9.28 32.22
CA LEU A 615 -23.14 9.66 33.40
C LEU A 615 -23.94 9.60 34.71
N THR A 616 -25.11 8.97 34.72
CA THR A 616 -26.01 8.94 35.88
C THR A 616 -25.34 8.25 37.07
N GLY A 617 -25.17 9.01 38.17
CA GLY A 617 -24.54 8.51 39.39
C GLY A 617 -23.01 8.49 39.37
N GLY A 618 -22.40 8.90 38.26
CA GLY A 618 -20.96 9.04 38.12
C GLY A 618 -20.39 10.36 38.63
N LEU A 619 -19.06 10.44 38.63
CA LEU A 619 -18.28 11.65 38.94
C LEU A 619 -17.25 11.90 37.84
N ILE A 620 -17.08 13.17 37.47
CA ILE A 620 -16.00 13.61 36.57
C ILE A 620 -15.10 14.59 37.32
N GLN A 621 -13.79 14.33 37.28
CA GLN A 621 -12.75 15.32 37.56
C GLN A 621 -12.17 15.76 36.21
N PRO A 622 -12.61 16.91 35.66
CA PRO A 622 -12.46 17.16 34.22
C PRO A 622 -11.07 17.62 33.77
N GLY A 623 -10.18 18.03 34.68
CA GLY A 623 -8.87 18.60 34.31
C GLY A 623 -8.98 19.67 33.22
N PHE A 624 -8.11 19.62 32.21
CA PHE A 624 -8.23 20.38 30.97
C PHE A 624 -8.72 19.49 29.79
N SER A 625 -9.57 18.50 30.07
CA SER A 625 -9.98 17.50 29.08
C SER A 625 -10.90 18.04 27.98
N VAL A 626 -10.91 17.33 26.85
CA VAL A 626 -11.86 17.55 25.75
C VAL A 626 -12.76 16.32 25.63
N PHE A 627 -14.06 16.50 25.86
CA PHE A 627 -15.08 15.53 25.47
C PHE A 627 -15.51 15.81 24.04
N ARG A 628 -15.21 14.88 23.12
CA ARG A 628 -15.55 14.96 21.72
C ARG A 628 -16.62 13.94 21.36
N ILE A 629 -17.80 14.43 21.03
CA ILE A 629 -18.92 13.62 20.55
C ILE A 629 -18.81 13.50 19.04
N ALA A 630 -18.40 12.34 18.56
CA ALA A 630 -18.13 12.05 17.15
C ALA A 630 -19.11 11.00 16.60
N GLY A 631 -18.94 10.61 15.33
CA GLY A 631 -19.72 9.54 14.71
C GLY A 631 -20.72 10.02 13.67
N ASN A 632 -21.51 9.06 13.18
CA ASN A 632 -22.48 9.25 12.10
C ASN A 632 -23.86 8.62 12.39
N THR A 633 -24.06 8.13 13.62
CA THR A 633 -25.32 7.63 14.15
C THR A 633 -25.90 8.62 15.14
N GLN A 634 -27.20 8.51 15.39
CA GLN A 634 -27.86 9.29 16.44
C GLN A 634 -27.24 8.93 17.80
N GLN A 635 -27.03 9.93 18.67
CA GLN A 635 -26.53 9.74 20.04
C GLN A 635 -27.45 10.42 21.06
N SER A 636 -27.64 9.79 22.21
CA SER A 636 -28.28 10.33 23.40
C SER A 636 -27.23 10.59 24.49
N LEU A 637 -27.24 11.79 25.06
CA LEU A 637 -26.24 12.27 26.01
C LEU A 637 -26.87 12.68 27.33
N ASP A 638 -26.62 11.87 28.37
CA ASP A 638 -26.95 12.20 29.76
C ASP A 638 -25.67 12.58 30.51
N PHE A 639 -25.43 13.88 30.69
CA PHE A 639 -24.31 14.41 31.46
C PHE A 639 -24.58 14.51 32.96
N SER A 640 -25.80 14.23 33.41
CA SER A 640 -26.24 14.34 34.81
C SER A 640 -25.86 15.66 35.51
N ASN A 641 -25.84 16.79 34.78
CA ASN A 641 -25.41 18.11 35.27
C ASN A 641 -23.96 18.17 35.79
N LEU A 642 -23.10 17.26 35.35
CA LEU A 642 -21.68 17.28 35.72
C LEU A 642 -20.92 18.41 35.01
N SER A 643 -19.76 18.75 35.57
CA SER A 643 -18.87 19.78 35.03
C SER A 643 -17.79 19.17 34.14
N LEU A 644 -17.64 19.74 32.96
CA LEU A 644 -16.63 19.42 31.95
C LEU A 644 -15.65 20.59 31.82
N HIS A 645 -14.51 20.35 31.17
CA HIS A 645 -13.67 21.45 30.72
C HIS A 645 -14.13 21.90 29.34
N LYS A 646 -13.97 21.07 28.30
CA LYS A 646 -14.43 21.37 26.95
C LYS A 646 -15.35 20.28 26.41
N LEU A 647 -16.44 20.69 25.75
CA LEU A 647 -17.32 19.82 24.97
C LEU A 647 -17.28 20.22 23.49
N ASN A 648 -16.98 19.26 22.62
CA ASN A 648 -16.97 19.41 21.16
C ASN A 648 -17.99 18.45 20.52
N ILE A 649 -18.82 18.96 19.61
CA ILE A 649 -19.79 18.15 18.85
C ILE A 649 -19.36 18.09 17.37
N ASP A 650 -18.85 16.93 16.97
CA ASP A 650 -18.41 16.61 15.61
C ASP A 650 -19.27 15.53 14.94
N ASN A 651 -20.27 14.98 15.63
CA ASN A 651 -21.20 14.00 15.08
C ASN A 651 -21.93 14.57 13.85
N SER A 652 -22.08 13.74 12.81
CA SER A 652 -22.69 14.11 11.52
C SER A 652 -24.19 13.78 11.40
N SER A 653 -24.77 13.28 12.47
CA SER A 653 -26.17 12.93 12.65
C SER A 653 -26.79 13.76 13.78
N SER A 654 -27.83 13.24 14.45
CA SER A 654 -28.53 13.93 15.53
C SER A 654 -27.96 13.58 16.91
N VAL A 655 -27.71 14.60 17.72
CA VAL A 655 -27.27 14.48 19.12
C VAL A 655 -28.37 15.02 20.03
N TYR A 656 -28.80 14.23 21.00
CA TYR A 656 -29.85 14.58 21.96
C TYR A 656 -29.24 14.72 23.35
N PHE A 657 -29.36 15.89 23.96
CA PHE A 657 -29.03 16.11 25.36
C PHE A 657 -30.28 15.86 26.20
N VAL A 658 -30.22 14.85 27.07
CA VAL A 658 -31.32 14.49 27.99
C VAL A 658 -31.15 15.11 29.38
N SER A 659 -29.97 15.67 29.66
CA SER A 659 -29.68 16.44 30.87
C SER A 659 -28.71 17.59 30.58
N GLY A 660 -28.62 18.53 31.53
CA GLY A 660 -27.74 19.69 31.44
C GLY A 660 -26.29 19.36 31.77
N PHE A 661 -25.42 20.35 31.63
CA PHE A 661 -24.01 20.28 32.01
C PHE A 661 -23.43 21.68 32.27
N SER A 662 -22.29 21.71 32.95
CA SER A 662 -21.45 22.92 33.04
C SER A 662 -20.15 22.70 32.26
N ALA A 663 -19.65 23.70 31.54
CA ALA A 663 -18.36 23.60 30.84
C ALA A 663 -17.63 24.95 30.77
N HIS A 664 -16.30 24.90 30.71
CA HIS A 664 -15.52 26.09 30.33
C HIS A 664 -15.78 26.47 28.87
N GLU A 665 -15.89 25.49 27.96
CA GLU A 665 -16.18 25.74 26.55
C GLU A 665 -17.14 24.71 25.95
N PHE A 666 -18.13 25.22 25.21
CA PHE A 666 -18.88 24.44 24.24
C PHE A 666 -18.52 24.90 22.82
N LEU A 667 -17.88 24.01 22.07
CA LEU A 667 -17.45 24.20 20.70
C LEU A 667 -18.27 23.34 19.73
N THR A 668 -18.67 23.92 18.60
CA THR A 668 -19.18 23.16 17.44
C THR A 668 -18.80 23.88 16.15
N LEU A 669 -18.16 23.15 15.25
CA LEU A 669 -17.81 23.62 13.92
C LEU A 669 -18.57 22.80 12.86
N ALA A 670 -19.11 23.48 11.85
CA ALA A 670 -19.81 22.83 10.73
C ALA A 670 -19.28 23.31 9.38
N ASP A 671 -19.03 22.37 8.48
CA ASP A 671 -18.71 22.65 7.08
C ASP A 671 -20.01 22.90 6.26
N SER A 672 -19.89 23.19 4.96
CA SER A 672 -21.06 23.40 4.07
C SER A 672 -21.78 22.10 3.72
N GLN A 673 -21.15 20.94 3.92
CA GLN A 673 -21.63 19.63 3.47
C GLN A 673 -22.33 18.85 4.59
N THR A 674 -21.94 19.09 5.84
CA THR A 674 -22.30 18.27 7.00
C THR A 674 -22.95 19.15 8.07
N ALA A 675 -24.27 19.07 8.18
CA ALA A 675 -25.00 19.76 9.24
C ALA A 675 -24.81 19.05 10.60
N ARG A 676 -24.81 19.83 11.67
CA ARG A 676 -24.83 19.37 13.07
C ARG A 676 -26.24 19.58 13.60
N HIS A 677 -26.88 18.49 14.02
CA HIS A 677 -28.23 18.56 14.60
C HIS A 677 -28.17 18.27 16.08
N ILE A 678 -28.44 19.28 16.90
CA ILE A 678 -28.35 19.21 18.35
C ILE A 678 -29.72 19.52 18.95
N TYR A 679 -30.22 18.57 19.76
CA TYR A 679 -31.51 18.65 20.42
C TYR A 679 -31.33 18.66 21.93
N PHE A 680 -32.13 19.46 22.63
CA PHE A 680 -32.08 19.62 24.08
C PHE A 680 -33.45 19.29 24.67
N ASP A 681 -33.51 18.42 25.67
CA ASP A 681 -34.76 18.18 26.39
C ASP A 681 -35.27 19.46 27.10
N PRO A 682 -36.59 19.66 27.22
CA PRO A 682 -37.13 20.88 27.81
C PRO A 682 -36.60 21.17 29.22
N GLY A 683 -36.17 22.41 29.44
CA GLY A 683 -35.73 22.90 30.74
C GLY A 683 -34.34 22.43 31.18
N ILE A 684 -33.59 21.70 30.35
CA ILE A 684 -32.19 21.41 30.68
C ILE A 684 -31.36 22.70 30.62
N GLU A 685 -30.35 22.78 31.49
CA GLU A 685 -29.54 23.97 31.68
C GLU A 685 -28.10 23.74 31.25
N LEU A 686 -27.60 24.60 30.35
CA LEU A 686 -26.23 24.63 29.91
C LEU A 686 -25.52 25.81 30.56
N ASN A 687 -24.56 25.56 31.45
CA ASN A 687 -23.81 26.59 32.15
C ASN A 687 -22.38 26.69 31.57
N LEU A 688 -22.12 27.72 30.78
CA LEU A 688 -20.92 27.86 29.99
C LEU A 688 -20.13 29.11 30.40
N GLU A 689 -18.81 29.01 30.43
CA GLU A 689 -17.96 30.22 30.39
C GLU A 689 -17.91 30.74 28.95
N THR A 690 -17.65 29.85 27.99
CA THR A 690 -17.50 30.21 26.57
C THR A 690 -18.37 29.36 25.64
N LEU A 691 -18.93 30.00 24.60
CA LEU A 691 -19.72 29.38 23.54
C LEU A 691 -19.13 29.72 22.17
N THR A 692 -18.74 28.69 21.40
CA THR A 692 -18.27 28.85 20.03
C THR A 692 -19.05 27.95 19.08
N LEU A 693 -19.88 28.58 18.23
CA LEU A 693 -20.67 27.90 17.21
C LEU A 693 -20.39 28.56 15.87
N VAL A 694 -19.74 27.83 14.95
CA VAL A 694 -19.33 28.41 13.67
C VAL A 694 -19.61 27.45 12.52
N SER A 695 -20.55 27.81 11.64
CA SER A 695 -20.71 27.16 10.33
C SER A 695 -20.07 27.95 9.20
N GLU A 696 -19.96 27.32 8.02
CA GLU A 696 -19.59 27.99 6.77
C GLU A 696 -20.59 29.08 6.33
N PHE A 697 -20.10 30.05 5.55
CA PHE A 697 -20.86 31.21 5.10
C PHE A 697 -22.00 30.83 4.12
N THR A 698 -23.15 31.50 4.24
CA THR A 698 -24.43 31.25 3.52
C THR A 698 -25.25 30.02 3.93
N THR A 699 -24.75 29.19 4.84
CA THR A 699 -25.53 28.08 5.40
C THR A 699 -25.78 28.28 6.89
N THR A 700 -26.93 27.80 7.38
CA THR A 700 -27.15 27.61 8.81
C THR A 700 -27.09 26.13 9.11
N ASN A 701 -25.86 25.61 9.23
CA ASN A 701 -25.60 24.16 9.31
C ASN A 701 -25.43 23.66 10.75
N ILE A 702 -25.51 24.53 11.76
CA ILE A 702 -25.61 24.12 13.16
C ILE A 702 -27.04 24.38 13.61
N PHE A 703 -27.78 23.31 13.89
CA PHE A 703 -29.15 23.36 14.37
C PHE A 703 -29.17 23.06 15.87
N MET A 704 -29.72 23.99 16.66
CA MET A 704 -29.91 23.83 18.10
C MET A 704 -31.38 24.01 18.43
N ARG A 705 -32.04 22.95 18.87
CA ARG A 705 -33.50 22.94 19.06
C ARG A 705 -33.90 22.26 20.35
N SER A 706 -35.09 22.57 20.84
CA SER A 706 -35.73 21.70 21.82
C SER A 706 -36.13 20.36 21.18
N SER A 707 -36.00 19.27 21.93
CA SER A 707 -36.55 17.96 21.55
C SER A 707 -38.09 17.97 21.59
N GLN A 708 -38.70 18.94 22.30
CA GLN A 708 -40.14 19.19 22.31
C GLN A 708 -40.44 20.63 21.87
N PRO A 709 -40.79 20.84 20.58
CA PRO A 709 -41.03 22.17 20.04
C PRO A 709 -41.99 23.03 20.88
N GLY A 710 -41.60 24.28 21.13
CA GLY A 710 -42.32 25.26 21.95
C GLY A 710 -41.97 25.25 23.44
N SER A 711 -41.12 24.33 23.91
CA SER A 711 -40.67 24.25 25.30
C SER A 711 -39.18 24.56 25.40
N PRO A 712 -38.76 25.65 26.07
CA PRO A 712 -37.39 26.14 25.97
C PRO A 712 -36.36 25.30 26.73
N TRP A 713 -35.14 25.25 26.20
CA TRP A 713 -33.91 24.85 26.90
C TRP A 713 -33.14 26.09 27.36
N ILE A 714 -32.32 25.97 28.41
CA ILE A 714 -31.69 27.12 29.09
C ILE A 714 -30.20 27.20 28.74
N LEU A 715 -29.73 28.37 28.35
CA LEU A 715 -28.35 28.66 27.98
C LEU A 715 -27.78 29.81 28.81
N ASN A 716 -26.83 29.53 29.69
CA ASN A 716 -26.16 30.55 30.48
C ASN A 716 -24.70 30.65 30.03
N VAL A 717 -24.36 31.68 29.25
CA VAL A 717 -22.97 31.98 28.89
C VAL A 717 -22.48 33.16 29.73
N SER A 718 -21.36 32.99 30.44
CA SER A 718 -20.90 33.97 31.43
C SER A 718 -19.72 34.84 31.00
N ASP A 719 -18.95 34.43 29.98
CA ASP A 719 -17.75 35.15 29.54
C ASP A 719 -17.74 35.44 28.02
N TRP A 720 -17.70 34.41 27.18
CA TRP A 720 -17.42 34.59 25.74
C TRP A 720 -18.44 33.94 24.81
N VAL A 721 -18.78 34.61 23.70
CA VAL A 721 -19.72 34.14 22.69
C VAL A 721 -19.21 34.45 21.27
N THR A 722 -18.93 33.41 20.49
CA THR A 722 -18.76 33.50 19.03
C THR A 722 -19.82 32.64 18.36
N VAL A 723 -20.83 33.26 17.75
CA VAL A 723 -21.89 32.53 17.06
C VAL A 723 -22.05 33.02 15.63
N CYS A 724 -21.89 32.11 14.68
CA CYS A 724 -22.11 32.38 13.27
C CYS A 724 -22.73 31.18 12.55
N GLY A 725 -23.80 31.42 11.79
CA GLY A 725 -24.39 30.41 10.91
C GLY A 725 -25.16 29.31 11.66
N VAL A 726 -25.87 29.70 12.72
CA VAL A 726 -26.70 28.77 13.50
C VAL A 726 -28.19 28.93 13.14
N ASN A 727 -28.97 27.88 13.34
CA ASN A 727 -30.42 27.92 13.36
C ASN A 727 -30.87 27.47 14.75
N VAL A 728 -31.45 28.39 15.51
CA VAL A 728 -31.78 28.15 16.92
C VAL A 728 -33.27 28.24 17.13
N GLU A 729 -33.84 27.31 17.88
CA GLU A 729 -35.26 27.30 18.25
C GLU A 729 -35.39 26.95 19.74
N ASP A 730 -36.34 27.60 20.41
CA ASP A 730 -36.70 27.33 21.81
C ASP A 730 -35.54 27.52 22.80
N SER A 731 -34.71 28.55 22.67
CA SER A 731 -33.60 28.82 23.60
C SER A 731 -33.89 29.99 24.55
N ASP A 732 -33.78 29.78 25.87
CA ASP A 732 -33.76 30.87 26.85
C ASP A 732 -32.31 31.15 27.30
N ALA A 733 -31.73 32.22 26.77
CA ALA A 733 -30.38 32.66 27.14
C ALA A 733 -30.35 33.81 28.16
N THR A 734 -31.46 34.12 28.83
CA THR A 734 -31.58 35.32 29.68
C THR A 734 -30.74 35.29 30.96
N GLY A 735 -30.25 34.13 31.37
CA GLY A 735 -29.35 33.98 32.52
C GLY A 735 -27.89 34.33 32.23
N GLY A 736 -27.51 34.54 30.95
CA GLY A 736 -26.15 34.85 30.53
C GLY A 736 -26.02 36.16 29.74
N LEU A 737 -24.90 36.27 29.01
CA LEU A 737 -24.66 37.32 28.03
C LEU A 737 -25.66 37.24 26.87
N GLU A 738 -25.98 38.39 26.29
CA GLU A 738 -26.69 38.42 25.00
C GLU A 738 -25.85 37.71 23.93
N ILE A 739 -26.51 36.88 23.12
CA ILE A 739 -25.86 36.03 22.12
C ILE A 739 -25.94 36.69 20.73
N PRO A 740 -24.88 37.37 20.24
CA PRO A 740 -24.85 37.89 18.87
C PRO A 740 -24.66 36.74 17.88
N ALA A 741 -25.71 36.43 17.13
CA ALA A 741 -25.76 35.33 16.18
C ALA A 741 -25.65 35.85 14.74
N ILE A 742 -24.41 35.96 14.25
CA ILE A 742 -24.11 36.48 12.92
C ILE A 742 -24.56 35.44 11.87
N TYR A 743 -25.18 35.85 10.74
CA TYR A 743 -25.68 34.93 9.69
C TYR A 743 -26.56 33.79 10.19
N SER A 744 -27.33 34.05 11.23
CA SER A 744 -28.07 33.00 11.91
C SER A 744 -29.56 33.19 11.70
N ASN A 745 -30.29 32.08 11.78
CA ASN A 745 -31.73 32.04 11.62
C ASN A 745 -32.39 31.89 12.98
N ASP A 746 -33.32 32.80 13.27
CA ASP A 746 -34.25 32.67 14.39
C ASP A 746 -35.34 31.66 14.01
N GLY A 747 -35.25 30.45 14.55
CA GLY A 747 -36.26 29.40 14.44
C GLY A 747 -37.52 29.67 15.27
N GLY A 748 -37.48 30.66 16.18
CA GLY A 748 -38.58 31.06 17.04
C GLY A 748 -38.34 30.71 18.52
N ASN A 749 -39.06 31.44 19.38
CA ASN A 749 -39.05 31.25 20.85
C ASN A 749 -37.66 31.36 21.50
N ASN A 750 -36.80 32.23 20.97
CA ASN A 750 -35.47 32.51 21.51
C ASN A 750 -35.48 33.79 22.37
N GLN A 751 -34.81 33.79 23.51
CA GLN A 751 -34.66 34.95 24.40
C GLN A 751 -33.18 35.29 24.62
N ASN A 752 -32.84 36.58 24.65
CA ASN A 752 -31.47 37.10 24.79
C ASN A 752 -30.51 36.72 23.63
N TRP A 753 -31.08 36.49 22.44
CA TRP A 753 -30.35 36.30 21.19
C TRP A 753 -30.51 37.53 20.28
N ASP A 754 -29.40 38.05 19.76
CA ASP A 754 -29.39 39.08 18.71
C ASP A 754 -29.04 38.43 17.37
N PHE A 755 -30.06 38.19 16.54
CA PHE A 755 -29.89 37.66 15.19
C PHE A 755 -29.55 38.73 14.13
N ASN A 756 -29.45 40.01 14.52
CA ASN A 756 -29.12 41.12 13.61
C ASN A 756 -28.00 42.02 14.14
N PRO A 757 -26.83 41.49 14.56
CA PRO A 757 -25.76 42.29 15.13
C PRO A 757 -25.10 43.19 14.06
N PRO A 758 -24.58 44.39 14.41
CA PRO A 758 -23.84 45.26 13.49
C PRO A 758 -22.58 44.57 12.96
N SER A 759 -22.68 44.00 11.77
CA SER A 759 -21.65 43.18 11.14
C SER A 759 -21.43 43.62 9.69
N ILE A 760 -20.17 43.60 9.26
CA ILE A 760 -19.78 43.92 7.88
C ILE A 760 -18.95 42.75 7.36
N PHE A 761 -19.20 42.34 6.13
CA PHE A 761 -18.53 41.21 5.51
C PHE A 761 -17.89 41.57 4.18
N TRP A 762 -16.78 40.89 3.92
CA TRP A 762 -16.05 41.05 2.69
C TRP A 762 -16.78 40.39 1.53
N THR A 763 -17.10 41.18 0.50
CA THR A 763 -17.63 40.68 -0.79
C THR A 763 -16.56 40.65 -1.87
N GLY A 764 -15.51 41.45 -1.73
CA GLY A 764 -14.46 41.61 -2.74
C GLY A 764 -14.99 42.10 -4.10
N HIS A 765 -16.18 42.70 -4.14
CA HIS A 765 -16.90 43.03 -5.38
C HIS A 765 -16.07 43.84 -6.38
N LYS A 766 -15.15 44.70 -5.91
CA LYS A 766 -14.29 45.53 -6.75
C LYS A 766 -13.02 44.81 -7.23
N GLY A 767 -12.70 43.65 -6.65
CA GLY A 767 -11.58 42.79 -7.05
C GLY A 767 -10.18 43.38 -6.81
N ASN A 768 -10.06 44.47 -6.04
CA ASN A 768 -8.77 45.14 -5.80
C ASN A 768 -8.06 44.72 -4.50
N GLY A 769 -8.70 43.87 -3.69
CA GLY A 769 -8.14 43.34 -2.45
C GLY A 769 -7.91 44.36 -1.34
N LYS A 770 -8.43 45.60 -1.44
CA LYS A 770 -8.19 46.66 -0.45
C LYS A 770 -9.23 46.69 0.66
N PHE A 771 -8.80 46.51 1.89
CA PHE A 771 -9.67 46.56 3.08
C PHE A 771 -10.37 47.91 3.22
N GLU A 772 -9.74 49.00 2.79
CA GLU A 772 -10.23 50.37 2.98
C GLU A 772 -11.22 50.82 1.90
N ASP A 773 -11.50 49.97 0.91
CA ASP A 773 -12.41 50.30 -0.17
C ASP A 773 -13.85 49.91 0.21
N PRO A 774 -14.77 50.86 0.44
CA PRO A 774 -16.14 50.58 0.88
C PRO A 774 -16.90 49.67 -0.09
N ASP A 775 -16.54 49.68 -1.39
CA ASP A 775 -17.18 48.85 -2.41
C ASP A 775 -16.85 47.35 -2.28
N ASN A 776 -15.84 46.98 -1.48
CA ASN A 776 -15.54 45.57 -1.20
C ASN A 776 -16.36 45.00 -0.05
N TRP A 777 -17.19 45.79 0.61
CA TRP A 777 -17.93 45.41 1.80
C TRP A 777 -19.43 45.37 1.55
N PHE A 778 -20.13 44.57 2.34
CA PHE A 778 -21.57 44.66 2.47
C PHE A 778 -21.97 44.79 3.95
N PRO A 779 -22.82 45.77 4.31
CA PRO A 779 -23.18 46.93 3.48
C PRO A 779 -21.92 47.72 3.06
N ALA A 780 -22.02 48.52 1.98
CA ALA A 780 -20.88 49.21 1.34
C ALA A 780 -20.29 50.32 2.22
N SER A 781 -19.58 49.91 3.27
CA SER A 781 -18.97 50.74 4.31
C SER A 781 -17.72 50.06 4.82
N VAL A 782 -16.66 50.85 5.02
CA VAL A 782 -15.41 50.35 5.61
C VAL A 782 -15.64 50.00 7.08
N PRO A 783 -15.17 48.84 7.56
CA PRO A 783 -15.24 48.48 8.96
C PRO A 783 -14.59 49.50 9.90
N ASP A 784 -15.22 49.70 11.06
CA ASP A 784 -14.76 50.57 12.13
C ASP A 784 -14.76 49.86 13.50
N GLN A 785 -14.39 50.59 14.55
CA GLN A 785 -14.26 50.10 15.93
C GLN A 785 -15.52 49.47 16.53
N ASN A 786 -16.71 49.68 15.93
CA ASN A 786 -17.97 49.11 16.40
C ASN A 786 -18.38 47.86 15.61
N THR A 787 -17.66 47.55 14.53
CA THR A 787 -18.04 46.51 13.58
C THR A 787 -17.34 45.18 13.86
N PHE A 788 -18.13 44.11 13.87
CA PHE A 788 -17.59 42.76 13.75
C PHE A 788 -17.27 42.47 12.29
N VAL A 789 -16.02 42.11 12.03
CA VAL A 789 -15.51 41.82 10.69
C VAL A 789 -15.42 40.32 10.48
N VAL A 790 -16.04 39.87 9.40
CA VAL A 790 -15.97 38.48 8.95
C VAL A 790 -15.37 38.43 7.56
N LEU A 791 -14.23 37.76 7.43
CA LEU A 791 -13.54 37.51 6.17
C LEU A 791 -13.67 36.03 5.81
N ASP A 792 -14.30 35.75 4.66
CA ASP A 792 -14.46 34.39 4.15
C ASP A 792 -14.30 34.35 2.61
N ASN A 793 -13.83 33.21 2.09
CA ASN A 793 -13.64 32.90 0.67
C ASN A 793 -12.98 34.02 -0.18
N ALA A 794 -11.88 34.60 0.30
CA ALA A 794 -11.22 35.71 -0.40
C ALA A 794 -9.73 35.44 -0.67
N GLU A 795 -9.34 35.37 -1.96
CA GLU A 795 -7.96 35.07 -2.37
C GLU A 795 -6.90 36.01 -1.78
N LEU A 796 -7.21 37.30 -1.61
CA LEU A 796 -6.32 38.28 -0.98
C LEU A 796 -7.08 39.51 -0.48
N ILE A 797 -6.91 39.82 0.80
CA ILE A 797 -7.39 41.05 1.46
C ILE A 797 -6.19 41.74 2.09
N LYS A 798 -6.02 43.03 1.85
CA LYS A 798 -4.87 43.79 2.34
C LYS A 798 -5.33 45.00 3.14
N ILE A 799 -4.92 45.03 4.42
CA ILE A 799 -4.97 46.22 5.27
C ILE A 799 -3.67 47.00 5.03
N SER A 800 -3.81 48.15 4.39
CA SER A 800 -2.72 49.08 4.05
C SER A 800 -2.76 50.38 4.87
N GLU A 801 -3.88 50.69 5.52
CA GLU A 801 -4.05 51.83 6.43
C GLU A 801 -4.27 51.38 7.88
N GLU A 802 -4.06 52.28 8.85
CA GLU A 802 -4.32 52.00 10.26
C GLU A 802 -5.80 51.66 10.45
N THR A 803 -6.09 50.48 11.03
CA THR A 803 -7.44 49.92 11.10
C THR A 803 -7.77 49.53 12.54
N THR A 804 -8.96 49.92 13.02
CA THR A 804 -9.51 49.47 14.30
C THR A 804 -10.89 48.85 14.07
N VAL A 805 -11.10 47.64 14.57
CA VAL A 805 -12.36 46.89 14.45
C VAL A 805 -12.78 46.32 15.79
N LYS A 806 -14.07 45.98 15.95
CA LYS A 806 -14.58 45.42 17.21
C LYS A 806 -14.09 44.00 17.42
N GLY A 807 -14.30 43.12 16.45
CA GLY A 807 -13.85 41.73 16.45
C GLY A 807 -13.53 41.27 15.03
N LEU A 808 -12.69 40.24 14.88
CA LEU A 808 -12.24 39.75 13.59
C LEU A 808 -12.28 38.23 13.50
N THR A 809 -12.96 37.72 12.48
CA THR A 809 -12.94 36.30 12.10
C THR A 809 -12.38 36.16 10.68
N VAL A 810 -11.37 35.32 10.51
CA VAL A 810 -10.76 34.98 9.21
C VAL A 810 -10.86 33.49 8.95
N ARG A 811 -11.46 33.12 7.83
CA ARG A 811 -11.76 31.72 7.48
C ARG A 811 -11.81 31.52 5.97
N GLY A 812 -11.65 30.29 5.50
CA GLY A 812 -11.65 29.90 4.10
C GLY A 812 -12.44 28.61 3.87
N SER A 813 -13.75 28.75 3.66
CA SER A 813 -14.68 27.62 3.64
C SER A 813 -14.61 26.76 2.37
N VAL A 814 -14.54 27.39 1.19
CA VAL A 814 -14.39 26.74 -0.13
C VAL A 814 -13.01 27.02 -0.73
N GLN A 815 -12.46 28.20 -0.45
CA GLN A 815 -11.12 28.62 -0.84
C GLN A 815 -10.39 29.21 0.36
N SER A 816 -9.06 29.10 0.43
CA SER A 816 -8.30 29.72 1.51
C SER A 816 -8.43 31.23 1.46
N THR A 817 -8.79 31.84 2.59
CA THR A 817 -8.75 33.31 2.72
C THR A 817 -7.39 33.77 3.19
N LEU A 818 -6.83 34.79 2.52
CA LEU A 818 -5.58 35.42 2.93
C LEU A 818 -5.80 36.88 3.32
N LEU A 819 -5.66 37.18 4.62
CA LEU A 819 -5.58 38.55 5.13
C LEU A 819 -4.12 38.97 5.31
N VAL A 820 -3.69 40.04 4.64
CA VAL A 820 -2.36 40.64 4.78
C VAL A 820 -2.46 41.96 5.53
N VAL A 821 -1.96 41.98 6.76
CA VAL A 821 -1.92 43.15 7.63
C VAL A 821 -0.60 43.90 7.39
N SER A 822 -0.60 44.84 6.45
CA SER A 822 0.58 45.63 6.04
C SER A 822 0.76 46.95 6.80
N ASN A 823 -0.20 47.29 7.67
CA ASN A 823 -0.19 48.44 8.57
C ASN A 823 -0.81 48.03 9.93
N SER A 824 -0.85 48.91 10.93
CA SER A 824 -1.33 48.55 12.26
C SER A 824 -2.81 48.16 12.28
N LEU A 825 -3.11 47.04 12.96
CA LEU A 825 -4.45 46.52 13.19
C LEU A 825 -4.71 46.41 14.70
N THR A 826 -5.77 47.06 15.16
CA THR A 826 -6.28 46.95 16.53
C THR A 826 -7.65 46.27 16.50
N VAL A 827 -7.79 45.19 17.26
CA VAL A 827 -9.05 44.47 17.46
C VAL A 827 -9.46 44.65 18.93
N LEU A 828 -10.64 45.24 19.17
CA LEU A 828 -11.09 45.60 20.52
C LEU A 828 -11.67 44.44 21.34
N GLN A 829 -11.88 43.30 20.69
CA GLN A 829 -12.29 42.04 21.29
C GLN A 829 -11.39 40.95 20.70
N ASP A 830 -11.97 39.84 20.22
CA ASP A 830 -11.21 38.66 19.85
C ASP A 830 -10.87 38.59 18.36
N VAL A 831 -9.83 37.79 18.08
CA VAL A 831 -9.49 37.32 16.74
C VAL A 831 -9.65 35.80 16.67
N THR A 832 -10.38 35.33 15.66
CA THR A 832 -10.50 33.91 15.35
C THR A 832 -9.99 33.63 13.94
N ILE A 833 -9.07 32.67 13.82
CA ILE A 833 -8.62 32.12 12.53
C ILE A 833 -9.04 30.65 12.47
N ALA A 834 -9.91 30.31 11.51
CA ALA A 834 -10.49 28.98 11.38
C ALA A 834 -10.46 28.51 9.91
N ASN A 835 -10.80 27.23 9.66
CA ASN A 835 -11.10 26.64 8.35
C ASN A 835 -10.20 27.16 7.21
N ASN A 836 -8.94 26.73 7.10
CA ASN A 836 -8.00 27.18 6.04
C ASN A 836 -7.75 28.71 5.94
N GLY A 837 -8.18 29.50 6.94
CA GLY A 837 -7.89 30.93 7.02
C GLY A 837 -6.41 31.18 7.27
N THR A 838 -5.83 32.13 6.53
CA THR A 838 -4.45 32.59 6.68
C THR A 838 -4.39 34.08 6.98
N VAL A 839 -3.69 34.45 8.06
CA VAL A 839 -3.40 35.85 8.39
C VAL A 839 -1.89 36.08 8.31
N ALA A 840 -1.45 36.89 7.34
CA ALA A 840 -0.09 37.41 7.26
C ALA A 840 0.00 38.73 8.04
N TRP A 841 0.38 38.64 9.32
CA TRP A 841 0.47 39.77 10.23
C TRP A 841 1.86 40.41 10.18
N ASN A 842 2.05 41.45 9.35
CA ASN A 842 3.38 41.98 9.04
C ASN A 842 3.85 43.14 9.94
N ARG A 843 2.92 43.76 10.68
CA ARG A 843 3.15 44.98 11.48
C ARG A 843 2.67 44.79 12.91
N GLU A 844 3.13 45.65 13.80
CA GLU A 844 2.65 45.64 15.19
C GLU A 844 1.13 45.87 15.25
N GLY A 845 0.46 45.08 16.09
CA GLY A 845 -0.97 45.19 16.31
C GLY A 845 -1.37 44.67 17.68
N SER A 846 -2.65 44.82 18.02
CA SER A 846 -3.17 44.46 19.33
C SER A 846 -4.55 43.80 19.23
N VAL A 847 -4.77 42.79 20.04
CA VAL A 847 -6.06 42.12 20.26
C VAL A 847 -6.38 42.33 21.74
N ALA A 848 -7.42 43.09 22.06
CA ALA A 848 -7.74 43.38 23.45
C ALA A 848 -8.35 42.16 24.17
N GLY A 849 -8.99 41.25 23.43
CA GLY A 849 -9.43 39.95 23.92
C GLY A 849 -8.50 38.80 23.54
N SER A 850 -9.06 37.63 23.23
CA SER A 850 -8.33 36.40 22.94
C SER A 850 -8.03 36.20 21.45
N LEU A 851 -6.97 35.45 21.14
CA LEU A 851 -6.60 35.02 19.79
C LEU A 851 -6.66 33.50 19.68
N ARG A 852 -7.54 33.00 18.80
CA ARG A 852 -7.75 31.55 18.58
C ARG A 852 -7.41 31.13 17.16
N ILE A 853 -6.67 30.02 17.04
CA ILE A 853 -6.24 29.44 15.76
C ILE A 853 -6.62 27.95 15.74
N TYR A 854 -7.59 27.60 14.90
CA TYR A 854 -8.12 26.24 14.77
C TYR A 854 -7.31 25.36 13.79
N ALA A 855 -7.65 24.08 13.72
CA ALA A 855 -7.05 23.12 12.79
C ALA A 855 -7.12 23.63 11.33
N GLY A 856 -6.01 23.50 10.59
CA GLY A 856 -5.89 23.98 9.20
C GLY A 856 -5.73 25.49 9.04
N ALA A 857 -5.89 26.29 10.10
CA ALA A 857 -5.65 27.73 10.07
C ALA A 857 -4.17 28.09 10.25
N LYS A 858 -3.79 29.26 9.74
CA LYS A 858 -2.40 29.74 9.75
C LYS A 858 -2.28 31.23 10.13
N LEU A 859 -1.45 31.53 11.13
CA LEU A 859 -0.90 32.87 11.37
C LEU A 859 0.54 32.90 10.85
N THR A 860 0.89 33.88 10.03
CA THR A 860 2.21 34.00 9.40
C THR A 860 2.61 35.47 9.25
N HIS A 861 3.75 35.74 8.63
CA HIS A 861 4.08 37.05 8.07
C HIS A 861 4.75 36.87 6.71
N ASP A 862 4.68 37.89 5.88
CA ASP A 862 5.33 37.93 4.58
C ASP A 862 6.84 37.78 4.72
N ARG A 863 7.46 37.13 3.74
CA ARG A 863 8.91 36.91 3.70
C ARG A 863 9.68 38.23 3.70
N ASN A 864 10.79 38.25 4.43
CA ASN A 864 11.73 39.36 4.42
C ASN A 864 12.82 39.21 3.35
N ALA A 865 13.29 40.33 2.82
CA ALA A 865 14.48 40.38 1.95
C ALA A 865 15.72 40.73 2.79
N ALA A 866 16.47 41.77 2.42
CA ALA A 866 17.62 42.24 3.20
C ALA A 866 17.24 42.95 4.51
N ASN A 867 16.07 43.60 4.55
CA ASN A 867 15.60 44.36 5.70
C ASN A 867 14.59 43.55 6.52
N GLU A 868 14.65 43.67 7.85
CA GLU A 868 13.66 43.09 8.77
C GLU A 868 12.41 43.98 8.84
N ILE A 869 11.48 43.81 7.90
CA ILE A 869 10.25 44.61 7.80
C ILE A 869 9.02 43.88 8.33
N ASN A 870 8.90 42.58 8.10
CA ASN A 870 7.69 41.79 8.39
C ASN A 870 7.96 40.85 9.57
N LYS A 871 7.15 40.95 10.62
CA LYS A 871 7.23 40.12 11.83
C LYS A 871 5.84 39.96 12.43
N ILE A 872 5.56 38.81 13.03
CA ILE A 872 4.39 38.68 13.90
C ILE A 872 4.74 39.36 15.22
N SER A 873 4.05 40.43 15.58
CA SER A 873 4.19 41.11 16.87
C SER A 873 2.83 41.58 17.34
N ILE A 874 2.23 40.82 18.25
CA ILE A 874 0.85 41.01 18.70
C ILE A 874 0.83 41.08 20.23
N ASP A 875 0.22 42.15 20.76
CA ASP A 875 -0.18 42.22 22.17
C ASP A 875 -1.62 41.69 22.31
N ILE A 876 -1.82 40.67 23.15
CA ILE A 876 -3.09 39.93 23.34
C ILE A 876 -3.54 40.15 24.78
N GLY A 877 -4.70 40.78 24.98
CA GLY A 877 -5.24 41.15 26.30
C GLY A 877 -6.01 40.03 27.01
N GLY A 878 -6.40 38.98 26.29
CA GLY A 878 -6.97 37.74 26.82
C GLY A 878 -6.04 36.54 26.68
N ASP A 879 -6.62 35.39 26.34
CA ASP A 879 -5.94 34.11 26.15
C ASP A 879 -5.45 33.91 24.71
N PHE A 880 -4.49 33.01 24.54
CA PHE A 880 -4.04 32.54 23.22
C PHE A 880 -4.25 31.04 23.12
N GLU A 881 -5.05 30.61 22.13
CA GLU A 881 -5.38 29.20 21.93
C GLU A 881 -4.96 28.76 20.53
N LEU A 882 -3.95 27.89 20.46
CA LEU A 882 -3.50 27.24 19.23
C LEU A 882 -3.90 25.76 19.28
N HIS A 883 -4.96 25.40 18.57
CA HIS A 883 -5.47 24.04 18.54
C HIS A 883 -4.54 23.08 17.77
N SER A 884 -4.68 21.78 18.02
CA SER A 884 -4.04 20.74 17.21
C SER A 884 -4.39 20.93 15.72
N GLY A 885 -3.39 20.80 14.84
CA GLY A 885 -3.51 21.10 13.41
C GLY A 885 -3.49 22.59 13.03
N GLY A 886 -3.57 23.53 13.98
CA GLY A 886 -3.37 24.96 13.76
C GLY A 886 -1.90 25.35 13.74
N THR A 887 -1.54 26.42 13.03
CA THR A 887 -0.13 26.84 12.88
C THR A 887 0.12 28.33 13.09
N VAL A 888 1.18 28.66 13.84
CA VAL A 888 1.87 29.95 13.77
C VAL A 888 3.19 29.72 13.03
N ASP A 889 3.20 30.01 11.74
CA ASP A 889 4.23 29.58 10.80
C ASP A 889 5.01 30.78 10.24
N ALA A 890 6.25 30.91 10.71
CA ALA A 890 7.26 31.81 10.19
C ALA A 890 8.43 31.06 9.53
N VAL A 891 8.19 29.85 9.01
CA VAL A 891 9.25 29.01 8.42
C VAL A 891 9.77 29.65 7.13
N GLY A 892 11.09 29.90 7.09
CA GLY A 892 11.73 30.55 5.94
C GLY A 892 11.31 31.98 5.66
N MET A 893 10.63 32.65 6.61
CA MET A 893 10.17 34.03 6.45
C MET A 893 11.20 35.08 6.87
N GLY A 894 12.39 34.65 7.30
CA GLY A 894 13.50 35.51 7.67
C GLY A 894 14.24 36.09 6.45
N HIS A 895 15.51 36.45 6.63
CA HIS A 895 16.29 37.00 5.53
C HIS A 895 16.31 36.02 4.35
N SER A 896 16.20 36.55 3.14
CA SER A 896 16.21 35.79 1.89
C SER A 896 17.18 36.36 0.86
N GLY A 897 17.68 35.51 -0.04
CA GLY A 897 18.79 35.79 -0.95
C GLY A 897 20.11 35.15 -0.48
N ALA A 898 21.15 35.17 -1.30
CA ALA A 898 22.42 34.54 -0.96
C ALA A 898 23.20 35.34 0.09
N ARG A 899 23.40 34.74 1.27
CA ARG A 899 24.24 35.24 2.38
C ARG A 899 23.80 36.61 2.90
N VAL A 900 22.54 36.70 3.27
CA VAL A 900 21.89 37.93 3.74
C VAL A 900 21.56 37.81 5.22
N GLY A 901 21.82 38.88 5.97
CA GLY A 901 21.54 38.98 7.40
C GLY A 901 22.81 38.97 8.29
N PRO A 902 22.69 39.34 9.57
CA PRO A 902 23.83 39.55 10.46
C PRO A 902 24.68 38.30 10.73
N GLY A 903 24.06 37.12 10.69
CA GLY A 903 24.72 35.83 10.89
C GLY A 903 25.06 35.10 9.59
N ALA A 904 24.94 35.76 8.43
CA ALA A 904 25.35 35.18 7.16
C ALA A 904 26.85 34.87 7.17
N GLY A 905 27.21 33.61 6.92
CA GLY A 905 28.60 33.18 6.88
C GLY A 905 29.32 33.58 5.58
N THR A 906 30.66 33.55 5.59
CA THR A 906 31.51 33.72 4.40
C THR A 906 31.60 32.45 3.54
N SER A 907 32.49 32.39 2.54
CA SER A 907 32.68 31.20 1.71
C SER A 907 32.84 29.94 2.57
N ASN A 908 32.01 28.93 2.32
CA ASN A 908 32.02 27.62 2.96
C ASN A 908 31.40 27.48 4.37
N THR A 909 30.63 28.47 4.83
CA THR A 909 29.87 28.40 6.10
C THR A 909 28.36 28.60 5.91
N ALA A 910 27.57 27.96 6.77
CA ALA A 910 26.13 28.18 6.91
C ALA A 910 25.80 29.36 7.82
N ALA A 911 24.53 29.77 7.80
CA ALA A 911 24.08 30.93 8.57
C ALA A 911 23.99 30.62 10.08
N SER A 912 24.29 31.64 10.89
CA SER A 912 24.16 31.63 12.35
C SER A 912 22.96 32.48 12.79
N HIS A 913 22.43 32.24 13.98
CA HIS A 913 21.54 33.19 14.68
C HIS A 913 21.63 33.01 16.20
N GLY A 914 20.89 32.08 16.80
CA GLY A 914 21.09 31.69 18.20
C GLY A 914 22.29 30.76 18.36
N GLY A 915 22.39 29.79 17.44
CA GLY A 915 23.51 28.88 17.29
C GLY A 915 24.41 29.24 16.11
N GLN A 916 25.63 28.73 16.16
CA GLN A 916 26.63 28.98 15.11
C GLN A 916 26.41 28.04 13.91
N GLY A 917 26.38 28.57 12.68
CA GLY A 917 26.28 27.76 11.48
C GLY A 917 27.47 26.80 11.29
N GLY A 918 27.22 25.65 10.67
CA GLY A 918 28.24 24.65 10.35
C GLY A 918 29.28 25.14 9.34
N THR A 919 30.46 24.50 9.35
CA THR A 919 31.55 24.76 8.38
C THR A 919 32.16 23.45 7.90
N ILE A 920 32.59 23.42 6.63
CA ILE A 920 33.38 22.32 6.04
C ILE A 920 34.89 22.49 6.22
N SER A 921 35.35 23.63 6.77
CA SER A 921 36.78 23.88 7.02
C SER A 921 36.98 24.67 8.33
N GLY A 922 37.93 24.24 9.16
CA GLY A 922 38.22 24.85 10.46
C GLY A 922 38.74 26.30 10.40
N ALA A 923 39.04 26.81 9.19
CA ALA A 923 39.59 28.15 8.96
C ALA A 923 38.60 29.16 8.34
N ALA A 924 37.36 28.76 8.03
CA ALA A 924 36.38 29.68 7.42
C ALA A 924 35.66 30.55 8.48
N ALA A 925 35.54 31.85 8.22
CA ALA A 925 34.82 32.78 9.10
C ALA A 925 33.32 32.48 9.09
N ARG A 926 32.82 31.95 10.20
CA ARG A 926 31.40 31.73 10.48
C ARG A 926 30.76 33.06 10.86
N GLY A 927 29.50 33.28 10.46
CA GLY A 927 28.75 34.47 10.90
C GLY A 927 28.53 34.46 12.41
N PRO A 928 28.44 35.62 13.07
CA PRO A 928 28.20 35.70 14.51
C PRO A 928 26.80 35.20 14.88
N CYS A 929 26.64 34.70 16.10
CA CYS A 929 25.32 34.66 16.73
C CYS A 929 24.89 36.10 17.10
N TYR A 930 23.61 36.44 16.97
CA TYR A 930 23.10 37.81 17.18
C TYR A 930 21.68 37.79 17.76
N GLY A 931 21.20 38.93 18.26
CA GLY A 931 19.88 39.07 18.90
C GLY A 931 19.88 38.80 20.41
N SER A 932 18.77 39.13 21.07
CA SER A 932 18.59 38.96 22.52
C SER A 932 18.17 37.54 22.88
N ILE A 933 18.72 36.99 23.97
CA ILE A 933 18.29 35.69 24.53
C ILE A 933 16.94 35.82 25.24
N THR A 934 16.70 36.93 25.92
CA THR A 934 15.54 37.12 26.81
C THR A 934 14.38 37.88 26.16
N ALA A 935 14.63 38.52 25.01
CA ALA A 935 13.63 39.24 24.21
C ALA A 935 13.96 39.11 22.70
N PRO A 936 13.98 37.89 22.14
CA PRO A 936 14.38 37.65 20.75
C PRO A 936 13.34 38.21 19.78
N THR A 937 13.75 39.14 18.91
CA THR A 937 12.88 39.77 17.91
C THR A 937 13.48 39.78 16.51
N ASN A 938 14.70 39.27 16.34
CA ASN A 938 15.40 39.28 15.06
C ASN A 938 15.04 38.07 14.21
N ILE A 939 15.03 38.26 12.89
CA ILE A 939 14.80 37.14 11.97
C ILE A 939 16.11 36.39 11.72
N GLY A 940 16.03 35.14 11.31
CA GLY A 940 17.16 34.29 10.95
C GLY A 940 17.84 34.77 9.66
N SER A 941 19.14 34.46 9.53
CA SER A 941 19.97 34.81 8.38
C SER A 941 19.90 33.73 7.29
N SER A 942 20.10 34.12 6.03
CA SER A 942 20.10 33.19 4.90
C SER A 942 21.47 32.60 4.59
N GLY A 943 21.45 31.42 3.98
CA GLY A 943 22.64 30.72 3.48
C GLY A 943 23.05 31.10 2.05
N ARG A 944 23.92 30.31 1.39
CA ARG A 944 24.59 30.72 0.12
C ARG A 944 23.71 30.69 -1.13
N ASP A 945 22.61 29.94 -1.15
CA ASP A 945 21.85 29.81 -2.38
C ASP A 945 21.00 31.08 -2.64
N ALA A 946 21.00 31.51 -3.90
CA ALA A 946 20.17 32.62 -4.37
C ALA A 946 18.70 32.17 -4.55
N ASN A 947 18.45 30.87 -4.67
CA ASN A 947 17.10 30.31 -4.69
C ASN A 947 16.52 30.27 -3.27
N LEU A 948 15.20 30.49 -3.16
CA LEU A 948 14.41 30.71 -1.93
C LEU A 948 14.53 29.62 -0.82
N ILE A 949 15.26 28.54 -1.09
CA ILE A 949 15.41 27.33 -0.29
C ILE A 949 16.36 27.47 0.91
N SER A 950 17.19 28.52 0.99
CA SER A 950 18.11 28.76 2.12
C SER A 950 17.79 30.00 2.95
N ALA A 951 16.53 30.46 2.98
CA ALA A 951 16.12 31.58 3.82
C ALA A 951 16.19 31.23 5.32
N GLY A 952 16.42 32.23 6.16
CA GLY A 952 16.35 32.07 7.61
C GLY A 952 14.90 31.98 8.09
N GLY A 953 14.68 31.52 9.32
CA GLY A 953 13.37 31.57 9.96
C GLY A 953 12.92 32.99 10.29
N GLY A 954 11.61 33.24 10.34
CA GLY A 954 11.04 34.55 10.66
C GLY A 954 11.07 34.89 12.16
N ALA A 955 10.29 35.89 12.58
CA ALA A 955 10.21 36.30 13.99
C ALA A 955 8.77 36.37 14.47
N ILE A 956 8.52 35.76 15.62
CA ILE A 956 7.22 35.65 16.28
C ILE A 956 7.35 36.26 17.68
N ARG A 957 6.59 37.31 17.98
CA ARG A 957 6.40 37.88 19.32
C ARG A 957 4.91 37.85 19.66
N LEU A 958 4.56 37.11 20.71
CA LEU A 958 3.22 37.07 21.30
C LEU A 958 3.32 37.52 22.75
N ASN A 959 2.68 38.64 23.08
CA ASN A 959 2.60 39.15 24.45
C ASN A 959 1.16 39.01 24.96
N ILE A 960 0.92 37.91 25.65
CA ILE A 960 -0.38 37.43 26.12
C ILE A 960 -0.53 37.87 27.58
N ALA A 961 -1.72 38.38 27.93
CA ALA A 961 -2.05 38.73 29.29
C ALA A 961 -2.58 37.53 30.08
N GLY A 962 -3.35 36.64 29.43
CA GLY A 962 -3.90 35.41 30.01
C GLY A 962 -3.06 34.15 29.74
N THR A 963 -3.73 33.00 29.60
CA THR A 963 -3.14 31.68 29.38
C THR A 963 -2.79 31.47 27.90
N ALA A 964 -1.63 30.88 27.64
CA ALA A 964 -1.23 30.39 26.33
C ALA A 964 -1.41 28.88 26.24
N THR A 965 -2.49 28.43 25.59
CA THR A 965 -2.78 27.02 25.31
C THR A 965 -2.25 26.66 23.93
N ILE A 966 -1.16 25.89 23.87
CA ILE A 966 -0.47 25.56 22.62
C ILE A 966 -0.49 24.06 22.39
N ASN A 967 -1.44 23.60 21.56
CA ASN A 967 -1.58 22.22 21.10
C ASN A 967 -1.14 22.04 19.63
N GLY A 968 -1.10 23.12 18.85
CA GLY A 968 -0.60 23.14 17.47
C GLY A 968 0.91 23.43 17.35
N ASN A 969 1.34 23.96 16.19
CA ASN A 969 2.76 24.22 15.91
C ASN A 969 3.07 25.72 15.80
N VAL A 970 3.97 26.20 16.65
CA VAL A 970 4.63 27.52 16.56
C VAL A 970 6.03 27.32 16.01
N SER A 971 6.31 27.82 14.81
CA SER A 971 7.60 27.56 14.15
C SER A 971 8.21 28.80 13.50
N ALA A 972 9.44 29.10 13.89
CA ALA A 972 10.33 30.04 13.23
C ALA A 972 11.55 29.32 12.64
N ASN A 973 11.36 28.13 12.06
CA ASN A 973 12.46 27.35 11.51
C ASN A 973 12.98 27.93 10.18
N SER A 974 14.21 27.61 9.78
CA SER A 974 14.55 27.71 8.35
C SER A 974 13.95 26.53 7.57
N PRO A 975 13.67 26.65 6.26
CA PRO A 975 13.10 25.57 5.47
C PRO A 975 14.05 24.38 5.43
N ARG A 976 13.49 23.17 5.42
CA ARG A 976 14.27 21.97 5.07
C ARG A 976 14.69 22.05 3.62
N ILE A 977 15.93 21.70 3.34
CA ILE A 977 16.47 21.66 1.99
C ILE A 977 16.25 20.24 1.45
N SER A 978 15.40 20.09 0.44
CA SER A 978 15.23 18.84 -0.32
C SER A 978 15.81 19.02 -1.72
N LEU A 979 16.80 18.20 -2.07
CA LEU A 979 17.41 18.19 -3.41
C LEU A 979 17.20 16.80 -4.02
N ASN A 980 16.20 16.67 -4.89
CA ASN A 980 16.03 15.48 -5.70
C ASN A 980 17.18 15.43 -6.74
N ASN A 981 18.18 14.57 -6.52
CA ASN A 981 19.23 14.21 -7.49
C ASN A 981 20.00 15.38 -8.16
N GLN A 982 20.43 16.39 -7.39
CA GLN A 982 21.37 17.41 -7.88
C GLN A 982 22.72 17.29 -7.14
N PRO A 983 23.72 16.58 -7.70
CA PRO A 983 24.97 16.26 -7.01
C PRO A 983 25.98 17.42 -6.87
N ASP A 984 25.68 18.62 -7.37
CA ASP A 984 26.74 19.65 -7.55
C ASP A 984 26.36 21.10 -7.17
N THR A 985 25.68 21.31 -6.04
CA THR A 985 25.44 22.67 -5.52
C THR A 985 26.01 22.88 -4.12
N ASN A 986 26.86 23.89 -3.98
CA ASN A 986 27.42 24.38 -2.72
C ASN A 986 26.31 25.04 -1.86
N ILE A 987 25.32 24.28 -1.40
CA ILE A 987 24.21 24.81 -0.59
C ILE A 987 24.59 24.83 0.89
N TYR A 988 24.29 25.96 1.53
CA TYR A 988 24.43 26.17 2.96
C TYR A 988 23.09 26.64 3.48
N ALA A 989 22.60 26.06 4.56
CA ALA A 989 21.26 26.38 5.06
C ALA A 989 21.17 27.72 5.80
N GLY A 990 19.96 28.28 5.83
CA GLY A 990 19.62 29.42 6.68
C GLY A 990 19.50 29.02 8.15
N SER A 991 19.62 29.98 9.06
CA SER A 991 19.48 29.75 10.50
C SER A 991 18.03 29.83 10.97
N GLY A 992 17.73 29.23 12.13
CA GLY A 992 16.46 29.42 12.81
C GLY A 992 16.20 30.89 13.19
N GLY A 993 14.94 31.26 13.31
CA GLY A 993 14.45 32.61 13.61
C GLY A 993 14.31 32.90 15.11
N SER A 994 13.31 33.73 15.46
CA SER A 994 12.97 34.06 16.85
C SER A 994 11.54 33.67 17.20
N VAL A 995 11.35 33.10 18.38
CA VAL A 995 10.04 32.97 19.05
C VAL A 995 10.13 33.59 20.43
N TRP A 996 9.25 34.55 20.72
CA TRP A 996 9.14 35.20 22.02
C TRP A 996 7.69 35.19 22.49
N ILE A 997 7.42 34.42 23.54
CA ILE A 997 6.10 34.29 24.15
C ILE A 997 6.18 34.84 25.57
N THR A 998 5.28 35.74 25.91
CA THR A 998 5.05 36.18 27.29
C THR A 998 3.58 35.90 27.61
N ALA A 999 3.27 35.24 28.73
CA ALA A 999 1.89 34.87 29.11
C ALA A 999 1.72 34.89 30.63
N ALA A 1000 0.49 34.88 31.16
CA ALA A 1000 0.28 34.56 32.58
C ALA A 1000 0.75 33.13 32.86
N LYS A 1001 0.25 32.18 32.06
CA LYS A 1001 0.52 30.74 32.13
C LYS A 1001 0.70 30.16 30.73
N ILE A 1002 1.39 29.02 30.61
CA ILE A 1002 1.48 28.26 29.36
C ILE A 1002 1.11 26.80 29.62
N ILE A 1003 0.25 26.22 28.79
CA ILE A 1003 -0.22 24.84 28.86
C ILE A 1003 -0.32 24.23 27.44
N GLY A 1004 -0.48 22.90 27.37
CA GLY A 1004 -0.70 22.18 26.12
C GLY A 1004 0.48 21.31 25.67
N SER A 1005 0.29 20.60 24.56
CA SER A 1005 1.17 19.52 24.08
C SER A 1005 1.84 19.79 22.73
N GLY A 1006 1.68 20.99 22.20
CA GLY A 1006 2.13 21.40 20.87
C GLY A 1006 3.65 21.57 20.72
N ASN A 1007 4.08 22.11 19.58
CA ASN A 1007 5.50 22.30 19.29
C ASN A 1007 5.86 23.78 19.20
N ILE A 1008 6.96 24.19 19.84
CA ILE A 1008 7.54 25.53 19.76
C ILE A 1008 8.97 25.39 19.25
N THR A 1009 9.20 25.80 17.99
CA THR A 1009 10.46 25.53 17.30
C THR A 1009 11.08 26.77 16.66
N ALA A 1010 12.40 26.88 16.77
CA ALA A 1010 13.22 27.87 16.08
C ALA A 1010 14.53 27.21 15.61
N SER A 1011 14.43 26.14 14.86
CA SER A 1011 15.53 25.28 14.44
C SER A 1011 15.98 25.56 13.01
N SER A 1012 17.20 25.15 12.65
CA SER A 1012 17.56 25.08 11.23
C SER A 1012 16.89 23.87 10.59
N GLY A 1013 16.25 24.05 9.43
CA GLY A 1013 15.82 22.94 8.59
C GLY A 1013 17.02 22.08 8.23
N GLY A 1014 17.08 20.85 8.76
CA GLY A 1014 18.09 19.87 8.37
C GLY A 1014 17.98 19.46 6.90
N TYR A 1015 18.83 18.53 6.48
CA TYR A 1015 18.90 18.06 5.09
C TYR A 1015 18.35 16.63 4.93
N GLN A 1016 17.73 16.32 3.78
CA GLN A 1016 17.45 14.94 3.33
C GLN A 1016 18.11 14.69 1.97
N GLY A 1017 19.06 13.74 1.90
CA GLY A 1017 19.81 13.37 0.68
C GLY A 1017 21.34 13.46 0.84
N SER A 1018 22.10 13.63 -0.27
CA SER A 1018 23.60 13.65 -0.28
C SER A 1018 24.32 14.97 -0.69
N GLY A 1019 23.65 16.14 -0.70
CA GLY A 1019 24.16 17.40 -1.29
C GLY A 1019 24.33 18.66 -0.41
N ALA A 1020 23.67 18.84 0.75
CA ALA A 1020 23.92 20.04 1.58
C ALA A 1020 25.24 19.93 2.36
N ARG A 1021 26.15 20.88 2.14
CA ARG A 1021 27.51 20.82 2.71
C ARG A 1021 27.57 21.21 4.19
N CYS A 1022 26.80 22.21 4.63
CA CYS A 1022 26.65 22.54 6.05
C CYS A 1022 25.25 23.07 6.35
N CYS A 1023 24.81 22.91 7.59
CA CYS A 1023 23.52 23.38 8.05
C CYS A 1023 23.62 24.56 9.02
N GLY A 1024 22.54 25.35 9.07
CA GLY A 1024 22.46 26.56 9.85
C GLY A 1024 22.40 26.27 11.35
N GLY A 1025 22.76 27.27 12.15
CA GLY A 1025 22.58 27.20 13.59
C GLY A 1025 21.11 27.35 13.98
N GLY A 1026 20.78 26.86 15.16
CA GLY A 1026 19.47 27.10 15.78
C GLY A 1026 19.19 28.59 15.99
N GLY A 1027 17.92 28.93 16.18
CA GLY A 1027 17.40 30.25 16.45
C GLY A 1027 17.30 30.55 17.95
N ARG A 1028 16.37 31.42 18.33
CA ARG A 1028 16.16 31.81 19.74
C ARG A 1028 14.70 31.65 20.13
N ILE A 1029 14.47 31.03 21.28
CA ILE A 1029 13.15 30.92 21.91
C ILE A 1029 13.22 31.58 23.29
N ALA A 1030 12.24 32.41 23.64
CA ALA A 1030 12.05 32.93 24.99
C ALA A 1030 10.59 32.75 25.42
N ILE A 1031 10.37 32.16 26.59
CA ILE A 1031 9.06 31.99 27.23
C ILE A 1031 9.12 32.62 28.63
N VAL A 1032 8.25 33.60 28.88
CA VAL A 1032 8.19 34.35 30.14
C VAL A 1032 6.79 34.26 30.73
N LEU A 1033 6.67 33.61 31.89
CA LEU A 1033 5.42 33.50 32.64
C LEU A 1033 5.31 34.66 33.64
N LYS A 1034 4.12 35.25 33.75
CA LYS A 1034 3.84 36.43 34.59
C LYS A 1034 3.08 36.10 35.88
N ASP A 1035 2.36 34.98 35.94
CA ASP A 1035 1.61 34.58 37.14
C ASP A 1035 2.55 33.94 38.18
N GLU A 1036 2.31 34.24 39.46
CA GLU A 1036 3.03 33.70 40.60
C GLU A 1036 2.84 32.19 40.74
N ASN A 1037 1.68 31.65 40.30
CA ASN A 1037 1.37 30.22 40.41
C ASN A 1037 1.71 29.41 39.16
N ALA A 1038 2.15 30.04 38.08
CA ALA A 1038 2.41 29.35 36.82
C ALA A 1038 3.72 28.55 36.86
N VAL A 1039 3.64 27.27 36.49
CA VAL A 1039 4.80 26.39 36.33
C VAL A 1039 4.93 25.91 34.89
N LEU A 1040 6.18 25.78 34.42
CA LEU A 1040 6.46 25.38 33.03
C LEU A 1040 6.14 23.92 32.73
N THR A 1041 6.00 23.08 33.77
CA THR A 1041 5.71 21.64 33.62
C THR A 1041 4.29 21.36 33.12
N GLU A 1042 3.41 22.37 33.09
CA GLU A 1042 2.05 22.22 32.54
C GLU A 1042 2.02 22.32 31.00
N PHE A 1043 3.11 22.79 30.39
CA PHE A 1043 3.34 22.62 28.96
C PHE A 1043 4.14 21.34 28.75
N THR A 1044 3.51 20.33 28.17
CA THR A 1044 4.08 19.01 27.90
C THR A 1044 4.66 18.90 26.49
N GLY A 1045 4.47 19.94 25.68
CA GLY A 1045 4.94 20.02 24.31
C GLY A 1045 6.46 20.20 24.13
N ASN A 1046 6.93 20.09 22.89
CA ASN A 1046 8.35 20.21 22.57
C ASN A 1046 8.79 21.66 22.40
N ILE A 1047 9.90 22.04 23.04
CA ILE A 1047 10.57 23.34 22.84
C ILE A 1047 11.96 23.09 22.26
N GLN A 1048 12.19 23.48 21.00
CA GLN A 1048 13.45 23.15 20.30
C GLN A 1048 14.02 24.33 19.50
N ALA A 1049 15.29 24.63 19.74
CA ALA A 1049 16.08 25.57 18.95
C ALA A 1049 17.35 24.88 18.44
N ILE A 1050 17.23 23.75 17.74
CA ILE A 1050 18.38 22.92 17.35
C ILE A 1050 19.06 23.40 16.07
N GLY A 1051 20.35 23.14 15.96
CA GLY A 1051 21.11 23.29 14.72
C GLY A 1051 20.74 22.21 13.70
N GLY A 1052 20.97 22.48 12.42
CA GLY A 1052 20.68 21.50 11.38
C GLY A 1052 21.81 20.47 11.23
N ILE A 1053 21.47 19.28 10.76
CA ILE A 1053 22.41 18.19 10.48
C ILE A 1053 22.80 18.23 9.00
N GLY A 1054 24.10 18.29 8.71
CA GLY A 1054 24.62 18.37 7.35
C GLY A 1054 25.93 17.60 7.15
N TYR A 1055 26.17 17.11 5.93
CA TYR A 1055 27.27 16.18 5.60
C TYR A 1055 28.67 16.68 5.97
N GLY A 1056 28.94 17.96 5.77
CA GLY A 1056 30.25 18.56 6.02
C GLY A 1056 30.34 19.42 7.29
N GLY A 1057 29.26 19.54 8.07
CA GLY A 1057 29.29 20.26 9.34
C GLY A 1057 27.91 20.61 9.89
N ASN A 1058 27.64 20.16 11.11
CA ASN A 1058 26.39 20.44 11.82
C ASN A 1058 26.37 21.89 12.34
N GLY A 1059 25.16 22.46 12.36
CA GLY A 1059 24.90 23.70 13.07
C GLY A 1059 24.95 23.49 14.58
N GLY A 1060 25.38 24.52 15.30
CA GLY A 1060 25.28 24.56 16.75
C GLY A 1060 23.85 24.85 17.23
N PRO A 1061 23.54 24.47 18.47
CA PRO A 1061 22.24 24.73 19.07
C PRO A 1061 22.03 26.23 19.26
N GLY A 1062 20.77 26.63 19.12
CA GLY A 1062 20.24 27.91 19.53
C GLY A 1062 20.06 28.02 21.04
N THR A 1063 19.30 29.03 21.47
CA THR A 1063 19.04 29.29 22.89
C THR A 1063 17.55 29.20 23.19
N VAL A 1064 17.18 28.50 24.26
CA VAL A 1064 15.83 28.54 24.85
C VAL A 1064 15.91 29.18 26.22
N TYR A 1065 15.26 30.33 26.41
CA TYR A 1065 15.16 31.04 27.68
C TYR A 1065 13.78 30.83 28.30
N LEU A 1066 13.74 30.43 29.56
CA LEU A 1066 12.53 30.16 30.32
C LEU A 1066 12.55 30.96 31.61
N LYS A 1067 11.46 31.68 31.91
CA LYS A 1067 11.31 32.48 33.14
C LYS A 1067 9.98 32.25 33.85
N THR A 1068 10.02 32.02 35.17
CA THR A 1068 8.86 31.93 36.09
C THR A 1068 8.95 32.94 37.23
N VAL A 1069 7.82 33.25 37.88
CA VAL A 1069 7.75 34.25 38.97
C VAL A 1069 7.97 33.63 40.35
N THR A 1070 7.36 32.49 40.69
CA THR A 1070 7.55 31.86 42.01
C THR A 1070 7.69 30.33 41.90
N PRO A 1071 8.83 29.73 42.32
CA PRO A 1071 10.07 30.42 42.64
C PRO A 1071 10.58 31.19 41.41
N VAL A 1072 11.21 32.35 41.63
CA VAL A 1072 11.85 33.09 40.54
C VAL A 1072 12.92 32.17 39.95
N SER A 1073 12.72 31.74 38.71
CA SER A 1073 13.65 30.88 37.98
C SER A 1073 13.88 31.48 36.60
N GLU A 1074 15.14 31.60 36.22
CA GLU A 1074 15.56 32.03 34.89
C GLU A 1074 16.56 31.00 34.36
N THR A 1075 16.14 30.25 33.34
CA THR A 1075 16.91 29.13 32.79
C THR A 1075 17.22 29.40 31.32
N VAL A 1076 18.48 29.21 30.92
CA VAL A 1076 18.87 29.14 29.50
C VAL A 1076 19.28 27.71 29.19
N LEU A 1077 18.53 27.06 28.29
CA LEU A 1077 18.84 25.73 27.78
C LEU A 1077 19.57 25.85 26.43
N ILE A 1078 20.65 25.09 26.32
CA ILE A 1078 21.43 24.91 25.08
C ILE A 1078 21.50 23.41 24.85
N ASN A 1079 20.69 22.91 23.91
CA ASN A 1079 20.55 21.49 23.60
C ASN A 1079 20.49 21.34 22.08
N ASN A 1080 21.34 20.47 21.50
CA ASN A 1080 21.49 20.32 20.05
C ASN A 1080 21.09 18.93 19.56
#